data_AF-A0AAX3M5F8-F1
#
_entry.id   AF-A0AAX3M5F8-F1
#
_cell.length_a   1.000
_cell.length_b   1.000
_cell.length_c   1.000
_cell.angle_alpha   90.00
_cell.angle_beta   90.00
_cell.angle_gamma   90.00
#
_symmetry.space_group_name_H-M   'P 1'
#
loop_
_entity.id
_entity.type
_entity.pdbx_description
1 polymer ?
#
loop_
_entity_poly.entity_id
_entity_poly.type
_entity_poly.pdbx_seq_one_letter_code
_entity_poly.pdbx_strand_id
1 'polypeptide(L)'
;MKSQSQLGKGWLYLCIFSMLVVFIPQAKMIEAASAVTDGSEGMVGSRIPVGTTYTSTTYDPTFVPQNIGDGDWYSIWKVSSNTGRIQMNFPEAVNLKGVQVSTGGTGDRYETYTIRGLQNGYWRTIATRTFHVTASEYQALTPIAVQIGWYEGIDISVSSTRNWLLMSEVNLVPTTTSIAPTQLKATNNNEEVSLQWQPLANVDHYQIRYGTTSGHYTETITVSADTYTDVQIPNLTTGTAYYFTVAGVRNGVRTNYATEVLSMPVPGYNFPVNTGKSASSEFYRNPVENTMDRDIASTWKTQNNSKNATLSYLVGYPLYINELQFVITAPVESDITYKIYEEGEHSNTLIGQKTVHVQGSTSPIAIDSIPIEPDWYQLLKIEISSTAAPVVVNELLYKSDLSYITGLQATPQNGQVHLTWDTVPAADQYRITYMKQYPDILLGQTITVNADTYQNYTVSGLDNNSVPYYFVVNAVVNGQNQNYSNIVHATPMSYATGDPVPKGTTVTSVGYYDNQRPEYTIDGDLSTYWIPNTGNHKSGTINYHFPKPVALDAIQLVSMLNVPGKQAFTIYGLQGNDWNLLYDGKIQAYFNPFGGVLAPIPVPAGKYEGIMILTETTTTWVTFQELLLFYSANPHSTVLTDTYSDITDPTVSTDTYSIH
;
A
#
# COMPACT_ATOMS: atom_id res chain seq x y z
N MET A 1 64.31 -45.09 -38.77
CA MET A 1 64.39 -45.36 -40.23
C MET A 1 62.95 -45.43 -40.74
N LYS A 2 62.41 -44.32 -41.28
CA LYS A 2 62.22 -43.99 -42.72
C LYS A 2 61.20 -44.94 -43.42
N SER A 3 60.20 -44.49 -44.18
CA SER A 3 59.83 -43.16 -44.70
C SER A 3 58.59 -43.24 -45.60
N GLN A 4 57.78 -42.17 -45.63
CA GLN A 4 57.26 -41.44 -46.83
C GLN A 4 56.39 -42.17 -47.87
N SER A 5 55.47 -41.55 -48.65
CA SER A 5 54.99 -40.17 -48.81
C SER A 5 53.80 -40.12 -49.80
N GLN A 6 52.90 -39.16 -49.56
CA GLN A 6 52.29 -38.16 -50.48
C GLN A 6 51.46 -38.47 -51.76
N LEU A 7 50.31 -37.74 -51.78
CA LEU A 7 49.71 -36.91 -52.86
C LEU A 7 49.10 -37.62 -54.09
N GLY A 8 47.98 -37.17 -54.68
CA GLY A 8 47.39 -35.82 -54.67
C GLY A 8 45.91 -35.74 -55.07
N LYS A 9 45.38 -34.52 -54.90
CA LYS A 9 43.99 -34.06 -54.99
C LYS A 9 43.59 -33.60 -56.40
N GLY A 10 42.28 -33.64 -56.66
CA GLY A 10 41.51 -32.49 -57.19
C GLY A 10 40.38 -32.87 -58.14
N TRP A 11 39.19 -32.28 -58.16
CA TRP A 11 38.49 -31.20 -57.44
C TRP A 11 36.99 -31.55 -57.55
N LEU A 12 36.18 -31.37 -56.50
CA LEU A 12 34.71 -31.38 -56.61
C LEU A 12 34.13 -30.21 -55.81
N TYR A 13 33.31 -29.40 -56.46
CA TYR A 13 32.64 -28.23 -55.90
C TYR A 13 31.67 -28.65 -54.79
N LEU A 14 31.88 -28.12 -53.58
CA LEU A 14 30.93 -28.20 -52.47
C LEU A 14 30.38 -26.78 -52.22
N CYS A 15 29.09 -26.58 -52.50
CA CYS A 15 28.36 -25.37 -52.17
C CYS A 15 28.20 -25.28 -50.64
N ILE A 16 28.90 -24.33 -50.02
CA ILE A 16 28.76 -24.02 -48.60
C ILE A 16 27.54 -23.12 -48.43
N PHE A 17 26.48 -23.66 -47.81
CA PHE A 17 25.45 -22.88 -47.15
C PHE A 17 26.08 -22.20 -45.92
N SER A 18 26.36 -20.90 -46.01
CA SER A 18 26.69 -20.10 -44.84
C SER A 18 25.41 -19.87 -44.04
N MET A 19 25.21 -20.69 -43.02
CA MET A 19 24.18 -20.50 -42.00
C MET A 19 24.52 -19.23 -41.23
N LEU A 20 23.86 -18.12 -41.56
CA LEU A 20 23.92 -16.88 -40.79
C LEU A 20 23.17 -17.14 -39.48
N VAL A 21 23.88 -17.49 -38.42
CA VAL A 21 23.33 -17.54 -37.07
C VAL A 21 23.06 -16.09 -36.65
N VAL A 22 21.81 -15.65 -36.86
CA VAL A 22 21.29 -14.44 -36.23
C VAL A 22 21.19 -14.77 -34.75
N PHE A 23 22.10 -14.21 -33.94
CA PHE A 23 21.91 -14.14 -32.51
C PHE A 23 20.69 -13.25 -32.26
N ILE A 24 19.53 -13.88 -32.06
CA ILE A 24 18.38 -13.22 -31.43
C ILE A 24 18.77 -13.09 -29.95
N PRO A 25 18.94 -11.89 -29.38
CA PRO A 25 19.12 -11.77 -27.94
C PRO A 25 17.87 -12.34 -27.27
N GLN A 26 18.09 -13.28 -26.36
CA GLN A 26 17.04 -13.95 -25.59
C GLN A 26 16.20 -12.88 -24.88
N ALA A 27 14.91 -12.80 -25.18
CA ALA A 27 13.98 -11.96 -24.46
C ALA A 27 13.96 -12.42 -22.99
N LYS A 28 14.52 -11.62 -22.10
CA LYS A 28 14.56 -11.91 -20.67
C LYS A 28 13.33 -11.26 -20.04
N MET A 29 12.36 -12.10 -19.64
CA MET A 29 11.25 -11.71 -18.77
C MET A 29 11.82 -11.59 -17.35
N ILE A 30 11.61 -10.46 -16.69
CA ILE A 30 11.93 -10.27 -15.27
C ILE A 30 10.71 -9.62 -14.63
N GLU A 31 10.32 -10.12 -13.46
CA GLU A 31 9.24 -9.59 -12.64
C GLU A 31 9.46 -8.10 -12.36
N ALA A 32 8.42 -7.29 -12.53
CA ALA A 32 8.43 -5.92 -12.04
C ALA A 32 8.39 -5.96 -10.51
N ALA A 33 9.20 -5.15 -9.85
CA ALA A 33 9.08 -4.93 -8.41
C ALA A 33 7.68 -4.34 -8.12
N SER A 34 6.92 -5.00 -7.25
CA SER A 34 5.70 -4.44 -6.68
C SER A 34 6.06 -3.34 -5.68
N ALA A 35 5.17 -2.34 -5.63
CA ALA A 35 4.94 -1.32 -4.62
C ALA A 35 6.12 -0.72 -3.82
N VAL A 36 6.09 0.62 -3.77
CA VAL A 36 6.81 1.54 -2.87
C VAL A 36 8.21 1.96 -3.32
N THR A 37 8.27 3.11 -3.98
CA THR A 37 8.85 4.32 -3.37
C THR A 37 8.27 5.54 -4.08
N ASP A 38 7.60 6.37 -3.28
CA ASP A 38 7.26 7.75 -3.60
C ASP A 38 8.49 8.48 -4.17
N GLY A 39 8.32 9.17 -5.30
CA GLY A 39 9.43 9.77 -6.04
C GLY A 39 9.12 10.19 -7.49
N SER A 40 7.94 9.88 -8.04
CA SER A 40 7.57 10.34 -9.38
C SER A 40 7.01 11.77 -9.34
N GLU A 41 7.84 12.75 -9.01
CA GLU A 41 7.44 14.17 -9.10
C GLU A 41 7.04 14.50 -10.55
N GLY A 42 5.73 14.62 -10.80
CA GLY A 42 5.17 15.10 -12.06
C GLY A 42 4.84 14.05 -13.13
N MET A 43 4.98 12.74 -12.86
CA MET A 43 4.41 11.73 -13.77
C MET A 43 2.90 11.58 -13.60
N VAL A 44 2.22 11.33 -14.71
CA VAL A 44 0.79 11.07 -14.82
C VAL A 44 0.56 9.82 -15.66
N GLY A 45 -0.63 9.23 -15.51
CA GLY A 45 -1.00 7.99 -16.22
C GLY A 45 -0.64 6.73 -15.45
N SER A 46 -0.64 5.61 -16.17
CA SER A 46 -0.40 4.27 -15.63
C SER A 46 1.00 3.79 -16.02
N ARG A 47 1.59 2.93 -15.18
CA ARG A 47 2.85 2.26 -15.49
C ARG A 47 2.72 1.39 -16.75
N ILE A 48 3.85 1.07 -17.36
CA ILE A 48 3.91 0.06 -18.42
C ILE A 48 3.38 -1.28 -17.86
N PRO A 49 2.50 -2.00 -18.60
CA PRO A 49 1.99 -3.29 -18.12
C PRO A 49 3.11 -4.27 -17.83
N VAL A 50 3.02 -4.97 -16.70
CA VAL A 50 3.96 -6.02 -16.34
C VAL A 50 3.90 -7.17 -17.36
N GLY A 51 5.03 -7.82 -17.63
CA GLY A 51 5.19 -8.77 -18.74
C GLY A 51 5.46 -8.13 -20.09
N THR A 52 5.56 -6.80 -20.17
CA THR A 52 6.01 -6.11 -21.38
C THR A 52 7.41 -6.57 -21.77
N THR A 53 7.57 -6.97 -23.03
CA THR A 53 8.88 -7.33 -23.57
C THR A 53 9.55 -6.12 -24.19
N TYR A 54 10.84 -5.96 -23.89
CA TYR A 54 11.63 -4.81 -24.33
C TYR A 54 12.63 -5.22 -25.41
N THR A 55 12.77 -4.39 -26.43
CA THR A 55 13.87 -4.47 -27.41
C THR A 55 14.45 -3.08 -27.59
N SER A 56 15.76 -2.89 -27.40
CA SER A 56 16.40 -1.58 -27.54
C SER A 56 17.62 -1.62 -28.45
N THR A 57 18.01 -0.48 -29.00
CA THR A 57 19.15 -0.36 -29.93
C THR A 57 20.52 -0.54 -29.30
N THR A 58 20.61 -0.65 -27.97
CA THR A 58 21.87 -0.81 -27.23
C THR A 58 21.61 -1.54 -25.91
N TYR A 59 22.46 -2.50 -25.57
CA TYR A 59 22.40 -3.29 -24.34
C TYR A 59 23.63 -2.98 -23.47
N ASP A 60 23.44 -2.19 -22.41
CA ASP A 60 24.35 -2.14 -21.25
C ASP A 60 23.67 -2.93 -20.12
N PRO A 61 24.31 -3.97 -19.57
CA PRO A 61 23.70 -4.79 -18.51
C PRO A 61 23.42 -4.01 -17.21
N THR A 62 23.97 -2.81 -17.06
CA THR A 62 23.74 -1.91 -15.91
C THR A 62 22.51 -1.02 -16.11
N PHE A 63 22.18 -0.68 -17.36
CA PHE A 63 21.15 0.30 -17.72
C PHE A 63 20.14 -0.30 -18.69
N VAL A 64 19.51 -1.38 -18.22
CA VAL A 64 18.65 -2.22 -19.04
C VAL A 64 17.35 -1.50 -19.41
N PRO A 65 16.73 -1.82 -20.55
CA PRO A 65 15.50 -1.15 -20.99
C PRO A 65 14.30 -1.34 -20.04
N GLN A 66 14.29 -2.36 -19.19
CA GLN A 66 13.23 -2.62 -18.23
C GLN A 66 13.10 -1.53 -17.15
N ASN A 67 14.21 -0.83 -16.86
CA ASN A 67 14.26 0.22 -15.85
C ASN A 67 13.23 1.32 -16.12
N ILE A 68 12.91 1.62 -17.38
CA ILE A 68 11.93 2.68 -17.70
C ILE A 68 10.47 2.32 -17.41
N GLY A 69 10.19 1.13 -16.88
CA GLY A 69 8.85 0.70 -16.52
C GLY A 69 8.78 -0.06 -15.20
N ASP A 70 9.85 -0.03 -14.39
CA ASP A 70 9.86 -0.64 -13.05
C ASP A 70 9.26 0.30 -11.99
N GLY A 71 9.12 1.59 -12.33
CA GLY A 71 8.59 2.60 -11.44
C GLY A 71 9.52 3.00 -10.30
N ASP A 72 10.79 2.67 -10.39
CA ASP A 72 11.88 3.28 -9.63
C ASP A 72 12.47 4.41 -10.47
N TRP A 73 12.12 5.64 -10.10
CA TRP A 73 12.56 6.87 -10.79
C TRP A 73 14.09 7.02 -10.91
N TYR A 74 14.85 6.29 -10.10
CA TYR A 74 16.31 6.34 -10.07
C TYR A 74 16.99 5.25 -10.90
N SER A 75 16.23 4.23 -11.33
CA SER A 75 16.70 3.27 -12.31
C SER A 75 16.66 3.95 -13.70
N ILE A 76 17.64 3.67 -14.57
CA ILE A 76 17.70 4.32 -15.89
C ILE A 76 18.01 3.34 -17.00
N TRP A 77 17.42 3.61 -18.17
CA TRP A 77 17.95 3.16 -19.45
C TRP A 77 18.82 4.25 -20.05
N LYS A 78 20.00 3.89 -20.56
CA LYS A 78 20.99 4.85 -21.06
C LYS A 78 21.65 4.36 -22.34
N VAL A 79 21.96 5.29 -23.23
CA VAL A 79 22.74 5.04 -24.45
C VAL A 79 23.90 6.04 -24.57
N SER A 80 25.08 5.58 -24.99
CA SER A 80 26.27 6.44 -25.21
C SER A 80 26.24 7.24 -26.51
N SER A 81 25.07 7.35 -27.14
CA SER A 81 24.81 8.02 -28.41
C SER A 81 23.89 9.23 -28.19
N ASN A 82 23.72 10.05 -29.22
CA ASN A 82 22.68 11.08 -29.28
C ASN A 82 21.34 10.54 -29.81
N THR A 83 21.28 9.27 -30.16
CA THR A 83 20.06 8.60 -30.62
C THR A 83 19.88 7.27 -29.89
N GLY A 84 18.62 6.94 -29.59
CA GLY A 84 18.26 5.67 -28.96
C GLY A 84 16.85 5.28 -29.33
N ARG A 85 16.56 3.97 -29.33
CA ARG A 85 15.23 3.43 -29.56
C ARG A 85 14.95 2.33 -28.56
N ILE A 86 13.74 2.36 -28.00
CA ILE A 86 13.19 1.33 -27.14
C ILE A 86 11.81 0.93 -27.65
N GLN A 87 11.64 -0.36 -27.88
CA GLN A 87 10.39 -0.99 -28.29
C GLN A 87 9.85 -1.78 -27.11
N MET A 88 8.57 -1.61 -26.83
CA MET A 88 7.81 -2.26 -25.78
C MET A 88 6.65 -3.00 -26.45
N ASN A 89 6.62 -4.33 -26.35
CA ASN A 89 5.44 -5.10 -26.74
C ASN A 89 4.70 -5.49 -25.46
N PHE A 90 3.46 -5.02 -25.34
CA PHE A 90 2.63 -5.27 -24.18
C PHE A 90 2.08 -6.71 -24.24
N PRO A 91 1.84 -7.35 -23.08
CA PRO A 91 1.16 -8.64 -23.05
C PRO A 91 -0.28 -8.54 -23.58
N GLU A 92 -0.89 -7.36 -23.44
CA GLU A 92 -2.25 -7.06 -23.85
C GLU A 92 -2.30 -5.64 -24.42
N ALA A 93 -3.21 -5.41 -25.37
CA ALA A 93 -3.35 -4.09 -25.94
C ALA A 93 -3.78 -3.06 -24.88
N VAL A 94 -3.17 -1.86 -24.93
CA VAL A 94 -3.43 -0.75 -24.02
C VAL A 94 -4.07 0.40 -24.77
N ASN A 95 -5.14 0.97 -24.23
CA ASN A 95 -5.75 2.19 -24.73
C ASN A 95 -5.03 3.42 -24.16
N LEU A 96 -4.53 4.29 -25.04
CA LEU A 96 -3.78 5.47 -24.63
C LEU A 96 -4.11 6.68 -25.50
N LYS A 97 -4.02 7.87 -24.89
CA LYS A 97 -4.10 9.20 -25.52
C LYS A 97 -2.78 9.96 -25.45
N GLY A 98 -1.81 9.44 -24.72
CA GLY A 98 -0.48 10.01 -24.63
C GLY A 98 0.51 9.05 -23.99
N VAL A 99 1.79 9.43 -24.08
CA VAL A 99 2.90 8.78 -23.39
C VAL A 99 3.68 9.88 -22.70
N GLN A 100 4.04 9.66 -21.44
CA GLN A 100 4.91 10.55 -20.70
C GLN A 100 6.25 9.87 -20.47
N VAL A 101 7.32 10.67 -20.55
CA VAL A 101 8.69 10.19 -20.40
C VAL A 101 9.38 11.07 -19.36
N SER A 102 10.15 10.43 -18.50
CA SER A 102 11.14 11.09 -17.67
C SER A 102 12.54 10.96 -18.28
N THR A 103 13.26 12.06 -18.31
CA THR A 103 14.62 12.17 -18.86
C THR A 103 15.52 12.88 -17.85
N GLY A 104 16.83 12.71 -17.98
CA GLY A 104 17.81 13.37 -17.12
C GLY A 104 19.14 13.57 -17.84
N GLY A 105 20.19 13.93 -17.12
CA GLY A 105 21.52 14.20 -17.69
C GLY A 105 21.83 15.69 -17.83
N THR A 106 23.10 16.02 -18.09
CA THR A 106 23.60 17.39 -17.88
C THR A 106 23.54 18.29 -19.13
N GLY A 107 22.97 19.47 -18.89
CA GLY A 107 23.10 20.66 -19.73
C GLY A 107 22.12 20.75 -20.90
N ASP A 108 22.08 21.98 -21.42
CA ASP A 108 21.05 22.46 -22.35
C ASP A 108 21.04 21.71 -23.68
N ARG A 109 19.87 21.17 -24.05
CA ARG A 109 19.69 20.33 -25.24
C ARG A 109 18.22 20.26 -25.70
N TYR A 110 18.04 19.80 -26.93
CA TYR A 110 16.73 19.46 -27.48
C TYR A 110 16.64 17.96 -27.69
N GLU A 111 15.55 17.36 -27.20
CA GLU A 111 15.24 15.93 -27.36
C GLU A 111 13.95 15.79 -28.15
N THR A 112 14.02 15.08 -29.28
CA THR A 112 12.87 14.78 -30.14
C THR A 112 12.49 13.33 -29.97
N TYR A 113 11.27 13.11 -29.48
CA TYR A 113 10.67 11.80 -29.27
C TYR A 113 9.71 11.52 -30.41
N THR A 114 9.90 10.39 -31.08
CA THR A 114 8.97 9.85 -32.07
C THR A 114 8.38 8.57 -31.52
N ILE A 115 7.07 8.54 -31.35
CA ILE A 115 6.33 7.41 -30.82
C ILE A 115 5.63 6.69 -31.97
N ARG A 116 5.87 5.39 -32.08
CA ARG A 116 5.09 4.52 -32.96
C ARG A 116 4.23 3.58 -32.11
N GLY A 117 3.01 3.31 -32.56
CA GLY A 117 2.12 2.33 -31.96
C GLY A 117 2.01 1.09 -32.84
N LEU A 118 1.98 -0.08 -32.20
CA LEU A 118 1.73 -1.37 -32.86
C LEU A 118 0.22 -1.65 -32.86
N GLN A 119 -0.34 -1.88 -34.05
CA GLN A 119 -1.73 -2.31 -34.21
C GLN A 119 -1.80 -3.32 -35.36
N ASN A 120 -2.42 -4.47 -35.12
CA ASN A 120 -2.60 -5.53 -36.12
C ASN A 120 -1.26 -5.93 -36.77
N GLY A 121 -0.18 -6.00 -35.98
CA GLY A 121 1.15 -6.34 -36.47
C GLY A 121 1.92 -5.22 -37.22
N TYR A 122 1.37 -4.01 -37.33
CA TYR A 122 2.03 -2.89 -38.01
C TYR A 122 2.38 -1.73 -37.08
N TRP A 123 3.64 -1.28 -37.15
CA TRP A 123 4.12 -0.09 -36.44
C TRP A 123 3.84 1.20 -37.23
N ARG A 124 3.10 2.14 -36.65
CA ARG A 124 2.80 3.45 -37.27
C ARG A 124 3.20 4.58 -36.34
N THR A 125 3.78 5.65 -36.87
CA THR A 125 4.04 6.86 -36.07
C THR A 125 2.72 7.47 -35.64
N ILE A 126 2.56 7.65 -34.33
CA ILE A 126 1.35 8.17 -33.68
C ILE A 126 1.59 9.50 -32.97
N ALA A 127 2.86 9.88 -32.78
CA ALA A 127 3.26 11.21 -32.33
C ALA A 127 4.74 11.50 -32.63
N THR A 128 5.06 12.78 -32.74
CA THR A 128 6.42 13.31 -32.63
C THR A 128 6.38 14.59 -31.82
N ARG A 129 7.27 14.74 -30.84
CA ARG A 129 7.38 15.97 -30.03
C ARG A 129 8.82 16.26 -29.66
N THR A 130 9.19 17.54 -29.75
CA THR A 130 10.50 18.04 -29.32
C THR A 130 10.37 18.81 -28.02
N PHE A 131 11.24 18.50 -27.06
CA PHE A 131 11.36 19.20 -25.80
C PHE A 131 12.69 19.92 -25.71
N HIS A 132 12.66 21.09 -25.08
CA HIS A 132 13.83 21.79 -24.62
C HIS A 132 14.11 21.34 -23.18
N VAL A 133 15.28 20.73 -22.95
CA VAL A 133 15.65 20.11 -21.68
C VAL A 133 16.83 20.86 -21.08
N THR A 134 16.58 21.52 -19.94
CA THR A 134 17.54 22.40 -19.26
C THR A 134 17.99 21.89 -17.89
N ALA A 135 17.26 20.96 -17.28
CA ALA A 135 17.54 20.44 -15.94
C ALA A 135 18.81 19.57 -15.90
N SER A 136 19.52 19.63 -14.77
CA SER A 136 20.66 18.75 -14.45
C SER A 136 20.25 17.45 -13.75
N GLU A 137 19.02 17.37 -13.27
CA GLU A 137 18.42 16.22 -12.58
C GLU A 137 17.34 15.55 -13.44
N TYR A 138 16.78 14.43 -12.97
CA TYR A 138 15.67 13.75 -13.64
C TYR A 138 14.41 14.62 -13.60
N GLN A 139 13.72 14.75 -14.73
CA GLN A 139 12.48 15.52 -14.84
C GLN A 139 11.42 14.78 -15.67
N ALA A 140 10.19 14.78 -15.16
CA ALA A 140 9.03 14.38 -15.92
C ALA A 140 8.75 15.40 -17.03
N LEU A 141 8.77 14.98 -18.29
CA LEU A 141 8.36 15.84 -19.40
C LEU A 141 6.83 15.93 -19.44
N THR A 142 6.28 17.01 -20.01
CA THR A 142 4.82 17.05 -20.22
C THR A 142 4.37 15.94 -21.18
N PRO A 143 3.21 15.29 -20.95
CA PRO A 143 2.78 14.16 -21.78
C PRO A 143 2.78 14.45 -23.28
N ILE A 144 3.33 13.54 -24.06
CA ILE A 144 3.27 13.56 -25.51
C ILE A 144 1.91 13.01 -25.92
N ALA A 145 1.02 13.89 -26.39
CA ALA A 145 -0.26 13.47 -26.94
C ALA A 145 -0.03 12.58 -28.17
N VAL A 146 -0.75 11.45 -28.23
CA VAL A 146 -0.70 10.52 -29.34
C VAL A 146 -2.08 10.36 -29.97
N GLN A 147 -2.14 9.78 -31.17
CA GLN A 147 -3.41 9.31 -31.72
C GLN A 147 -4.07 8.32 -30.74
N ILE A 148 -5.31 8.60 -30.33
CA ILE A 148 -6.06 7.75 -29.40
C ILE A 148 -6.31 6.38 -30.05
N GLY A 149 -5.99 5.31 -29.32
CA GLY A 149 -6.24 3.95 -29.81
C GLY A 149 -5.78 2.88 -28.83
N TRP A 150 -6.15 1.64 -29.16
CA TRP A 150 -5.62 0.42 -28.55
C TRP A 150 -4.35 0.02 -29.26
N TYR A 151 -3.25 -0.17 -28.52
CA TYR A 151 -1.95 -0.52 -29.08
C TYR A 151 -1.42 -1.78 -28.40
N GLU A 152 -0.95 -2.73 -29.20
CA GLU A 152 -0.27 -3.97 -28.76
C GLU A 152 1.16 -3.69 -28.25
N GLY A 153 1.66 -2.47 -28.45
CA GLY A 153 2.99 -2.04 -28.05
C GLY A 153 3.28 -0.62 -28.49
N ILE A 154 4.32 -0.03 -27.92
CA ILE A 154 4.85 1.27 -28.32
C ILE A 154 6.34 1.20 -28.63
N ASP A 155 6.79 2.03 -29.56
CA ASP A 155 8.19 2.23 -29.92
C ASP A 155 8.53 3.70 -29.71
N ILE A 156 9.50 3.98 -28.85
CA ILE A 156 9.99 5.32 -28.59
C ILE A 156 11.38 5.44 -29.19
N SER A 157 11.47 6.22 -30.27
CA SER A 157 12.73 6.64 -30.87
C SER A 157 13.06 8.06 -30.42
N VAL A 158 14.23 8.27 -29.85
CA VAL A 158 14.68 9.57 -29.34
C VAL A 158 15.92 10.04 -30.06
N SER A 159 15.94 11.31 -30.45
CA SER A 159 17.10 12.00 -31.01
C SER A 159 17.37 13.26 -30.19
N SER A 160 18.61 13.40 -29.70
CA SER A 160 19.07 14.52 -28.89
C SER A 160 20.11 15.34 -29.63
N THR A 161 20.19 16.63 -29.31
CA THR A 161 21.30 17.49 -29.75
C THR A 161 22.59 17.25 -28.94
N ARG A 162 22.57 16.35 -27.94
CA ARG A 162 23.74 15.91 -27.16
C ARG A 162 23.83 14.38 -27.09
N ASN A 163 25.04 13.89 -26.80
CA ASN A 163 25.27 12.48 -26.47
C ASN A 163 24.86 12.16 -25.03
N TRP A 164 24.85 10.87 -24.68
CA TRP A 164 24.45 10.33 -23.37
C TRP A 164 22.95 10.48 -23.07
N LEU A 165 22.12 10.16 -24.05
CA LEU A 165 20.68 10.07 -23.86
C LEU A 165 20.35 9.02 -22.79
N LEU A 166 19.45 9.36 -21.88
CA LEU A 166 18.91 8.46 -20.88
C LEU A 166 17.41 8.72 -20.68
N MET A 167 16.69 7.71 -20.21
CA MET A 167 15.32 7.82 -19.72
C MET A 167 15.25 7.07 -18.40
N SER A 168 14.56 7.64 -17.41
CA SER A 168 14.35 6.95 -16.13
C SER A 168 13.00 6.25 -16.07
N GLU A 169 11.95 6.81 -16.67
CA GLU A 169 10.60 6.27 -16.52
C GLU A 169 9.72 6.59 -17.73
N VAL A 170 8.74 5.72 -18.02
CA VAL A 170 7.71 5.91 -19.03
C VAL A 170 6.35 5.51 -18.48
N ASN A 171 5.40 6.45 -18.52
CA ASN A 171 4.00 6.18 -18.21
C ASN A 171 3.10 6.29 -19.45
N LEU A 172 2.07 5.47 -19.46
CA LEU A 172 1.02 5.45 -20.48
C LEU A 172 -0.16 6.26 -20.00
N VAL A 173 -0.58 7.28 -20.76
CA VAL A 173 -1.70 8.15 -20.38
C VAL A 173 -2.97 7.61 -21.02
N PRO A 174 -3.92 7.01 -20.25
CA PRO A 174 -5.14 6.44 -20.80
C PRO A 174 -6.16 7.52 -21.20
N THR A 175 -7.16 7.13 -21.99
CA THR A 175 -8.39 7.92 -22.11
C THR A 175 -9.21 7.83 -20.83
N THR A 176 -10.10 8.80 -20.58
CA THR A 176 -10.95 8.81 -19.38
C THR A 176 -11.89 7.60 -19.32
N THR A 177 -12.25 7.03 -20.47
CA THR A 177 -13.10 5.83 -20.56
C THR A 177 -12.34 4.53 -20.40
N SER A 178 -11.00 4.57 -20.43
CA SER A 178 -10.15 3.37 -20.38
C SER A 178 -9.20 3.37 -19.17
N ILE A 179 -9.47 4.20 -18.16
CA ILE A 179 -8.76 4.19 -16.88
C ILE A 179 -8.96 2.81 -16.25
N ALA A 180 -7.86 2.17 -15.85
CA ALA A 180 -7.89 0.90 -15.14
C ALA A 180 -8.40 1.08 -13.71
N PRO A 181 -8.99 0.03 -13.09
CA PRO A 181 -9.18 0.03 -11.64
C PRO A 181 -7.86 0.29 -10.93
N THR A 182 -7.91 1.06 -9.85
CA THR A 182 -6.74 1.38 -9.01
C THR A 182 -6.85 0.66 -7.67
N GLN A 183 -5.77 0.68 -6.87
CA GLN A 183 -5.71 0.03 -5.55
C GLN A 183 -6.09 -1.46 -5.59
N LEU A 184 -5.79 -2.15 -6.70
CA LEU A 184 -5.90 -3.60 -6.73
C LEU A 184 -4.98 -4.17 -5.64
N LYS A 185 -5.54 -5.02 -4.78
CA LYS A 185 -4.83 -5.76 -3.73
C LYS A 185 -5.31 -7.20 -3.74
N ALA A 186 -4.38 -8.12 -3.54
CA ALA A 186 -4.66 -9.53 -3.35
C ALA A 186 -4.24 -9.94 -1.93
N THR A 187 -5.12 -10.61 -1.21
CA THR A 187 -4.90 -10.99 0.20
C THR A 187 -5.05 -12.50 0.35
N ASN A 188 -4.08 -13.15 0.99
CA ASN A 188 -4.21 -14.54 1.41
C ASN A 188 -5.08 -14.63 2.67
N ASN A 189 -6.14 -15.44 2.60
CA ASN A 189 -7.10 -15.70 3.67
C ASN A 189 -7.07 -17.19 4.05
N ASN A 190 -5.90 -17.69 4.48
CA ASN A 190 -5.70 -19.07 4.90
C ASN A 190 -6.13 -20.10 3.82
N GLU A 191 -5.28 -20.25 2.79
CA GLU A 191 -5.49 -21.13 1.63
C GLU A 191 -6.47 -20.62 0.56
N GLU A 192 -7.08 -19.45 0.77
CA GLU A 192 -7.87 -18.73 -0.22
C GLU A 192 -7.22 -17.40 -0.57
N VAL A 193 -7.46 -16.87 -1.77
CA VAL A 193 -7.04 -15.51 -2.14
C VAL A 193 -8.28 -14.70 -2.47
N SER A 194 -8.43 -13.56 -1.81
CA SER A 194 -9.44 -12.56 -2.17
C SER A 194 -8.82 -11.30 -2.75
N LEU A 195 -9.55 -10.70 -3.69
CA LEU A 195 -9.16 -9.46 -4.35
C LEU A 195 -10.05 -8.30 -3.91
N GLN A 196 -9.47 -7.11 -3.87
CA GLN A 196 -10.19 -5.86 -3.71
C GLN A 196 -9.58 -4.78 -4.62
N TRP A 197 -10.39 -3.83 -5.09
CA TRP A 197 -9.94 -2.68 -5.87
C TRP A 197 -10.92 -1.51 -5.75
N GLN A 198 -10.47 -0.32 -6.16
CA GLN A 198 -11.34 0.85 -6.24
C GLN A 198 -12.33 0.70 -7.40
N PRO A 199 -13.65 0.80 -7.16
CA PRO A 199 -14.63 0.62 -8.21
C PRO A 199 -14.62 1.77 -9.23
N LEU A 200 -14.91 1.43 -10.48
CA LEU A 200 -15.09 2.36 -11.59
C LEU A 200 -16.57 2.69 -11.78
N ALA A 201 -16.88 3.97 -12.02
CA ALA A 201 -18.25 4.38 -12.34
C ALA A 201 -18.71 3.80 -13.69
N ASN A 202 -20.01 3.50 -13.82
CA ASN A 202 -20.66 3.09 -15.07
C ASN A 202 -20.01 1.87 -15.76
N VAL A 203 -19.52 0.88 -15.02
CA VAL A 203 -19.11 -0.41 -15.59
C VAL A 203 -20.27 -1.42 -15.48
N ASP A 204 -20.37 -2.31 -16.46
CA ASP A 204 -21.37 -3.38 -16.49
C ASP A 204 -20.93 -4.57 -15.62
N HIS A 205 -19.63 -4.86 -15.61
CA HIS A 205 -18.99 -5.93 -14.85
C HIS A 205 -17.47 -5.70 -14.78
N TYR A 206 -16.79 -6.45 -13.93
CA TYR A 206 -15.33 -6.56 -13.94
C TYR A 206 -14.89 -7.88 -14.54
N GLN A 207 -13.80 -7.82 -15.30
CA GLN A 207 -13.07 -8.98 -15.80
C GLN A 207 -11.77 -9.09 -15.02
N ILE A 208 -11.58 -10.21 -14.32
CA ILE A 208 -10.36 -10.53 -13.59
C ILE A 208 -9.64 -11.62 -14.38
N ARG A 209 -8.32 -11.46 -14.52
CA ARG A 209 -7.44 -12.45 -15.14
C ARG A 209 -6.35 -12.85 -14.18
N TYR A 210 -5.98 -14.13 -14.20
CA TYR A 210 -4.90 -14.63 -13.37
C TYR A 210 -4.16 -15.81 -13.98
N GLY A 211 -2.95 -16.06 -13.49
CA GLY A 211 -2.08 -17.15 -13.93
C GLY A 211 -0.86 -17.29 -13.03
N THR A 212 -0.05 -18.32 -13.23
CA THR A 212 1.15 -18.63 -12.42
C THR A 212 2.43 -18.01 -12.97
N THR A 213 2.32 -17.13 -13.96
CA THR A 213 3.47 -16.45 -14.57
C THR A 213 3.11 -14.99 -14.78
N SER A 214 3.95 -14.10 -14.27
CA SER A 214 3.78 -12.65 -14.38
C SER A 214 3.54 -12.22 -15.84
N GLY A 215 2.53 -11.37 -16.05
CA GLY A 215 2.09 -10.92 -17.37
C GLY A 215 1.48 -11.99 -18.29
N HIS A 216 1.34 -13.25 -17.87
CA HIS A 216 0.75 -14.33 -18.66
C HIS A 216 -0.39 -15.01 -17.90
N TYR A 217 -1.61 -14.57 -18.18
CA TYR A 217 -2.82 -15.02 -17.49
C TYR A 217 -3.55 -16.09 -18.31
N THR A 218 -3.77 -17.27 -17.70
CA THR A 218 -4.44 -18.41 -18.36
C THR A 218 -5.92 -18.51 -18.01
N GLU A 219 -6.31 -17.92 -16.88
CA GLU A 219 -7.68 -17.97 -16.37
C GLU A 219 -8.36 -16.59 -16.46
N THR A 220 -9.69 -16.60 -16.57
CA THR A 220 -10.51 -15.38 -16.59
C THR A 220 -11.82 -15.62 -15.86
N ILE A 221 -12.18 -14.73 -14.94
CA ILE A 221 -13.48 -14.70 -14.28
C ILE A 221 -14.17 -13.35 -14.51
N THR A 222 -15.49 -13.34 -14.39
CA THR A 222 -16.31 -12.13 -14.49
C THR A 222 -17.17 -12.01 -13.24
N VAL A 223 -17.17 -10.82 -12.65
CA VAL A 223 -17.98 -10.47 -11.47
C VAL A 223 -18.82 -9.24 -11.76
N SER A 224 -19.95 -9.09 -11.08
CA SER A 224 -20.85 -7.95 -11.28
C SER A 224 -20.18 -6.62 -10.88
N ALA A 225 -20.72 -5.50 -11.37
CA ALA A 225 -20.16 -4.17 -11.14
C ALA A 225 -20.15 -3.72 -9.66
N ASP A 226 -20.96 -4.34 -8.81
CA ASP A 226 -21.06 -4.12 -7.36
C ASP A 226 -20.16 -5.06 -6.54
N THR A 227 -19.44 -5.99 -7.19
CA THR A 227 -18.53 -6.93 -6.53
C THR A 227 -17.09 -6.49 -6.75
N TYR A 228 -16.53 -5.76 -5.79
CA TYR A 228 -15.16 -5.20 -5.85
C TYR A 228 -14.37 -5.30 -4.54
N THR A 229 -14.98 -5.85 -3.50
CA THR A 229 -14.36 -6.18 -2.20
C THR A 229 -14.53 -7.67 -1.92
N ASP A 230 -13.54 -8.25 -1.24
CA ASP A 230 -13.50 -9.66 -0.84
C ASP A 230 -13.86 -10.67 -1.96
N VAL A 231 -13.40 -10.39 -3.18
CA VAL A 231 -13.69 -11.22 -4.34
C VAL A 231 -12.83 -12.48 -4.30
N GLN A 232 -13.41 -13.59 -3.86
CA GLN A 232 -12.73 -14.87 -3.74
C GLN A 232 -12.37 -15.46 -5.11
N ILE A 233 -11.12 -15.88 -5.29
CA ILE A 233 -10.66 -16.51 -6.52
C ILE A 233 -10.71 -18.03 -6.38
N PRO A 234 -11.49 -18.74 -7.21
CA PRO A 234 -11.66 -20.18 -7.08
C PRO A 234 -10.49 -20.96 -7.68
N ASN A 235 -10.36 -22.22 -7.26
CA ASN A 235 -9.48 -23.23 -7.87
C ASN A 235 -7.99 -22.87 -7.88
N LEU A 236 -7.53 -22.10 -6.89
CA LEU A 236 -6.09 -21.86 -6.69
C LEU A 236 -5.45 -23.05 -5.98
N THR A 237 -4.20 -23.34 -6.32
CA THR A 237 -3.44 -24.41 -5.67
C THR A 237 -2.61 -23.85 -4.51
N THR A 238 -2.82 -24.38 -3.30
CA THR A 238 -2.04 -24.01 -2.10
C THR A 238 -0.53 -24.07 -2.38
N GLY A 239 0.19 -23.02 -1.96
CA GLY A 239 1.64 -22.89 -2.12
C GLY A 239 2.11 -22.51 -3.53
N THR A 240 1.20 -22.23 -4.47
CA THR A 240 1.55 -21.75 -5.82
C THR A 240 1.30 -20.25 -5.94
N ALA A 241 2.30 -19.49 -6.39
CA ALA A 241 2.16 -18.06 -6.62
C ALA A 241 1.29 -17.78 -7.87
N TYR A 242 0.37 -16.80 -7.74
CA TYR A 242 -0.52 -16.34 -8.80
C TYR A 242 -0.45 -14.82 -8.94
N TYR A 243 -0.55 -14.37 -10.19
CA TYR A 243 -0.56 -12.96 -10.56
C TYR A 243 -1.97 -12.60 -11.04
N PHE A 244 -2.51 -11.51 -10.52
CA PHE A 244 -3.90 -11.09 -10.74
C PHE A 244 -3.93 -9.71 -11.35
N THR A 245 -4.84 -9.49 -12.30
CA THR A 245 -5.18 -8.16 -12.81
C THR A 245 -6.68 -8.04 -13.04
N VAL A 246 -7.21 -6.83 -12.95
CA VAL A 246 -8.64 -6.53 -13.12
C VAL A 246 -8.85 -5.40 -14.11
N ALA A 247 -9.93 -5.46 -14.87
CA ALA A 247 -10.42 -4.37 -15.71
C ALA A 247 -11.93 -4.24 -15.62
N GLY A 248 -12.45 -3.02 -15.73
CA GLY A 248 -13.87 -2.79 -15.91
C GLY A 248 -14.28 -3.02 -17.36
N VAL A 249 -15.54 -3.38 -17.58
CA VAL A 249 -16.13 -3.48 -18.92
C VAL A 249 -17.35 -2.60 -19.01
N ARG A 250 -17.46 -1.76 -20.04
CA ARG A 250 -18.59 -0.85 -20.28
C ARG A 250 -19.01 -0.96 -21.74
N ASN A 251 -20.28 -1.28 -21.98
CA ASN A 251 -20.86 -1.47 -23.31
C ASN A 251 -20.04 -2.47 -24.16
N GLY A 252 -19.52 -3.52 -23.53
CA GLY A 252 -18.67 -4.52 -24.17
C GLY A 252 -17.22 -4.08 -24.47
N VAL A 253 -16.83 -2.86 -24.08
CA VAL A 253 -15.45 -2.36 -24.20
C VAL A 253 -14.78 -2.39 -22.84
N ARG A 254 -13.64 -3.08 -22.75
CA ARG A 254 -12.83 -3.18 -21.54
C ARG A 254 -12.03 -1.88 -21.30
N THR A 255 -11.78 -1.52 -20.05
CA THR A 255 -10.77 -0.51 -19.67
C THR A 255 -9.36 -1.07 -19.83
N ASN A 256 -8.30 -0.30 -19.56
CA ASN A 256 -7.00 -0.90 -19.32
C ASN A 256 -7.05 -1.84 -18.10
N TYR A 257 -6.13 -2.80 -18.05
CA TYR A 257 -5.93 -3.67 -16.90
C TYR A 257 -5.18 -2.90 -15.81
N ALA A 258 -5.54 -3.15 -14.56
CA ALA A 258 -4.81 -2.66 -13.39
C ALA A 258 -3.38 -3.22 -13.39
N THR A 259 -2.47 -2.53 -12.72
CA THR A 259 -1.15 -3.10 -12.40
C THR A 259 -1.37 -4.44 -11.72
N GLU A 260 -0.64 -5.47 -12.15
CA GLU A 260 -0.80 -6.79 -11.56
C GLU A 260 -0.37 -6.82 -10.11
N VAL A 261 -1.01 -7.69 -9.34
CA VAL A 261 -0.62 -8.00 -7.96
C VAL A 261 -0.32 -9.48 -7.84
N LEU A 262 0.59 -9.82 -6.93
CA LEU A 262 1.00 -11.19 -6.65
C LEU A 262 0.37 -11.64 -5.33
N SER A 263 -0.17 -12.86 -5.30
CA SER A 263 -0.56 -13.53 -4.06
C SER A 263 -0.45 -15.03 -4.19
N MET A 264 -0.57 -15.73 -3.07
CA MET A 264 -0.43 -17.17 -2.98
C MET A 264 -1.37 -17.67 -1.89
N PRO A 265 -2.22 -18.67 -2.17
CA PRO A 265 -2.96 -19.36 -1.12
C PRO A 265 -1.98 -20.13 -0.24
N VAL A 266 -1.85 -19.73 1.03
CA VAL A 266 -0.96 -20.35 2.01
C VAL A 266 -1.71 -20.55 3.33
N PRO A 267 -1.60 -21.71 3.99
CA PRO A 267 -2.20 -21.92 5.29
C PRO A 267 -1.53 -21.07 6.36
N GLY A 268 -2.31 -20.72 7.38
CA GLY A 268 -1.85 -19.96 8.52
C GLY A 268 -2.51 -18.60 8.63
N TYR A 269 -2.31 -18.01 9.80
CA TYR A 269 -2.85 -16.74 10.21
C TYR A 269 -1.75 -15.68 10.20
N ASN A 270 -2.15 -14.46 9.86
CA ASN A 270 -1.29 -13.30 9.99
C ASN A 270 -1.03 -13.01 11.47
N PHE A 271 0.22 -12.67 11.79
CA PHE A 271 0.52 -12.13 13.11
C PHE A 271 -0.26 -10.83 13.36
N PRO A 272 -0.51 -10.47 14.63
CA PRO A 272 -1.10 -9.19 14.99
C PRO A 272 -0.30 -8.03 14.39
N VAL A 273 -0.99 -7.05 13.83
CA VAL A 273 -0.37 -5.94 13.07
C VAL A 273 0.73 -5.18 13.84
N ASN A 274 0.61 -5.13 15.16
CA ASN A 274 1.53 -4.41 16.05
C ASN A 274 2.60 -5.31 16.68
N THR A 275 2.84 -6.49 16.12
CA THR A 275 3.97 -7.35 16.50
C THR A 275 5.26 -6.56 16.30
N GLY A 276 6.07 -6.42 17.35
CA GLY A 276 7.40 -5.83 17.29
C GLY A 276 8.33 -6.74 16.48
N LYS A 277 9.19 -6.15 15.64
CA LYS A 277 10.02 -6.88 14.69
C LYS A 277 11.44 -6.34 14.75
N SER A 278 12.43 -7.20 14.61
CA SER A 278 13.81 -6.79 14.41
C SER A 278 14.59 -7.86 13.64
N ALA A 279 15.63 -7.43 12.95
CA ALA A 279 16.51 -8.30 12.19
C ALA A 279 17.98 -8.04 12.54
N SER A 280 18.84 -9.06 12.41
CA SER A 280 20.29 -8.91 12.59
C SER A 280 20.94 -7.95 11.59
N SER A 281 20.34 -7.81 10.40
CA SER A 281 20.76 -6.90 9.33
C SER A 281 19.64 -6.79 8.32
N GLU A 282 19.56 -5.67 7.61
CA GLU A 282 18.60 -5.48 6.53
C GLU A 282 19.18 -4.59 5.43
N PHE A 283 18.73 -4.81 4.20
CA PHE A 283 18.91 -3.86 3.12
C PHE A 283 17.84 -2.77 3.23
N TYR A 284 18.20 -1.50 3.14
CA TYR A 284 17.29 -0.39 3.50
C TYR A 284 15.97 -0.33 2.71
N ARG A 285 15.89 -0.92 1.51
CA ARG A 285 14.63 -1.05 0.73
C ARG A 285 13.84 -2.32 1.02
N ASN A 286 14.38 -3.23 1.82
CA ASN A 286 13.82 -4.54 2.14
C ASN A 286 13.86 -4.75 3.66
N PRO A 287 13.16 -3.90 4.43
CA PRO A 287 13.27 -3.89 5.88
C PRO A 287 12.43 -5.01 6.51
N VAL A 288 12.62 -5.27 7.80
CA VAL A 288 12.02 -6.42 8.50
C VAL A 288 10.49 -6.41 8.52
N GLU A 289 9.87 -5.24 8.37
CA GLU A 289 8.41 -5.04 8.32
C GLU A 289 7.77 -5.88 7.22
N ASN A 290 8.47 -6.04 6.10
CA ASN A 290 8.05 -6.84 4.95
C ASN A 290 7.87 -8.32 5.28
N THR A 291 8.35 -8.82 6.42
CA THR A 291 8.08 -10.22 6.83
C THR A 291 6.67 -10.45 7.37
N MET A 292 5.88 -9.39 7.62
CA MET A 292 4.53 -9.47 8.19
C MET A 292 3.62 -8.34 7.66
N ASP A 293 3.85 -7.85 6.44
CA ASP A 293 3.10 -6.74 5.85
C ASP A 293 1.87 -7.21 5.05
N ARG A 294 1.67 -8.53 4.95
CA ARG A 294 0.59 -9.18 4.18
C ARG A 294 0.71 -8.95 2.68
N ASP A 295 1.90 -8.57 2.20
CA ASP A 295 2.25 -8.47 0.79
C ASP A 295 3.41 -9.42 0.49
N ILE A 296 3.07 -10.63 0.04
CA ILE A 296 4.06 -11.66 -0.28
C ILE A 296 5.03 -11.27 -1.41
N ALA A 297 4.75 -10.19 -2.14
CA ALA A 297 5.63 -9.70 -3.20
C ALA A 297 6.77 -8.83 -2.64
N SER A 298 6.55 -8.21 -1.48
CA SER A 298 7.60 -7.52 -0.75
C SER A 298 8.57 -8.55 -0.15
N THR A 299 9.78 -8.10 0.18
CA THR A 299 10.78 -8.96 0.79
C THR A 299 11.52 -8.20 1.89
N TRP A 300 11.78 -8.88 2.99
CA TRP A 300 12.94 -8.58 3.82
C TRP A 300 14.16 -9.33 3.28
N LYS A 301 15.31 -8.65 3.25
CA LYS A 301 16.55 -9.21 2.74
C LYS A 301 17.74 -8.81 3.59
N THR A 302 18.64 -9.76 3.85
CA THR A 302 19.87 -9.48 4.57
C THR A 302 20.79 -8.50 3.84
N GLN A 303 21.53 -7.70 4.61
CA GLN A 303 22.55 -6.82 4.05
C GLN A 303 23.69 -7.65 3.44
N ASN A 304 24.30 -7.15 2.36
CA ASN A 304 25.44 -7.78 1.68
C ASN A 304 25.22 -9.23 1.22
N ASN A 305 23.96 -9.63 0.98
CA ASN A 305 23.58 -11.01 0.60
C ASN A 305 24.07 -12.06 1.63
N SER A 306 23.99 -11.75 2.92
CA SER A 306 24.34 -12.70 3.98
C SER A 306 23.50 -13.97 3.90
N LYS A 307 24.15 -15.10 4.15
CA LYS A 307 23.52 -16.43 4.22
C LYS A 307 23.10 -16.81 5.64
N ASN A 308 23.38 -15.97 6.62
CA ASN A 308 22.97 -16.16 8.00
C ASN A 308 22.22 -14.92 8.47
N ALA A 309 21.17 -15.14 9.25
CA ALA A 309 20.38 -14.06 9.81
C ALA A 309 19.68 -14.47 11.09
N THR A 310 19.24 -13.45 11.83
CA THR A 310 18.33 -13.59 12.95
C THR A 310 17.14 -12.67 12.75
N LEU A 311 15.94 -13.18 12.96
CA LEU A 311 14.69 -12.42 13.06
C LEU A 311 14.17 -12.57 14.49
N SER A 312 13.69 -11.49 15.09
CA SER A 312 13.04 -11.52 16.40
C SER A 312 11.67 -10.84 16.33
N TYR A 313 10.69 -11.46 16.95
CA TYR A 313 9.29 -11.03 16.96
C TYR A 313 8.78 -10.97 18.39
N LEU A 314 8.25 -9.80 18.77
CA LEU A 314 7.58 -9.55 20.05
C LEU A 314 6.08 -9.36 19.78
N VAL A 315 5.31 -10.42 19.99
CA VAL A 315 3.85 -10.34 19.94
C VAL A 315 3.36 -9.69 21.23
N GLY A 316 2.52 -8.66 21.12
CA GLY A 316 2.02 -7.92 22.29
C GLY A 316 1.20 -8.77 23.27
N TYR A 317 0.74 -9.95 22.84
CA TYR A 317 0.04 -10.92 23.66
C TYR A 317 0.40 -12.35 23.24
N PRO A 318 0.27 -13.35 24.14
CA PRO A 318 0.63 -14.71 23.79
C PRO A 318 -0.29 -15.25 22.70
N LEU A 319 0.29 -15.90 21.69
CA LEU A 319 -0.42 -16.66 20.67
C LEU A 319 -0.13 -18.14 20.84
N TYR A 320 -1.15 -18.97 20.73
CA TYR A 320 -0.94 -20.41 20.68
C TYR A 320 -0.47 -20.81 19.28
N ILE A 321 0.75 -21.32 19.17
CA ILE A 321 1.39 -21.62 17.88
C ILE A 321 1.91 -23.05 17.90
N ASN A 322 1.61 -23.80 16.83
CA ASN A 322 2.11 -25.16 16.61
C ASN A 322 3.17 -25.19 15.49
N GLU A 323 3.05 -24.31 14.48
CA GLU A 323 3.97 -24.27 13.35
C GLU A 323 4.14 -22.83 12.84
N LEU A 324 5.30 -22.57 12.24
CA LEU A 324 5.56 -21.34 11.49
C LEU A 324 5.58 -21.64 9.99
N GLN A 325 4.89 -20.81 9.22
CA GLN A 325 4.79 -20.94 7.77
C GLN A 325 5.50 -19.76 7.11
N PHE A 326 6.58 -20.06 6.40
CA PHE A 326 7.36 -19.05 5.69
C PHE A 326 7.01 -19.04 4.21
N VAL A 327 6.98 -17.82 3.65
CA VAL A 327 7.13 -17.57 2.23
C VAL A 327 8.49 -16.93 2.01
N ILE A 328 9.27 -17.44 1.06
CA ILE A 328 10.65 -16.99 0.83
C ILE A 328 10.94 -16.86 -0.67
N THR A 329 12.02 -16.14 -0.97
CA THR A 329 12.63 -16.10 -2.30
C THR A 329 14.07 -16.62 -2.19
N ALA A 330 14.40 -17.67 -2.93
CA ALA A 330 15.74 -18.25 -2.89
C ALA A 330 16.25 -18.37 -4.34
N PRO A 331 17.05 -17.41 -4.86
CA PRO A 331 17.35 -17.35 -6.29
C PRO A 331 18.23 -18.50 -6.82
N VAL A 332 18.80 -19.31 -5.94
CA VAL A 332 19.61 -20.48 -6.27
C VAL A 332 19.23 -21.65 -5.38
N GLU A 333 19.40 -22.87 -5.88
CA GLU A 333 19.18 -24.10 -5.12
C GLU A 333 19.97 -24.05 -3.80
N SER A 334 19.31 -24.41 -2.69
CA SER A 334 19.87 -24.28 -1.34
C SER A 334 19.20 -25.20 -0.35
N ASP A 335 19.92 -25.52 0.72
CA ASP A 335 19.33 -26.03 1.95
C ASP A 335 19.29 -24.87 2.95
N ILE A 336 18.12 -24.58 3.48
CA ILE A 336 17.90 -23.50 4.44
C ILE A 336 17.47 -24.12 5.76
N THR A 337 18.24 -23.85 6.82
CA THR A 337 17.98 -24.32 8.18
C THR A 337 17.41 -23.17 9.01
N TYR A 338 16.31 -23.47 9.68
CA TYR A 338 15.64 -22.59 10.62
C TYR A 338 15.74 -23.19 12.01
N LYS A 339 16.15 -22.39 12.99
CA LYS A 339 16.09 -22.72 14.41
C LYS A 339 15.24 -21.67 15.10
N ILE A 340 14.17 -22.11 15.73
CA ILE A 340 13.18 -21.26 16.37
C ILE A 340 13.37 -21.41 17.87
N TYR A 341 13.45 -20.27 18.53
CA TYR A 341 13.65 -20.17 19.96
C TYR A 341 12.52 -19.34 20.58
N GLU A 342 12.11 -19.74 21.77
CA GLU A 342 11.46 -18.83 22.72
C GLU A 342 12.56 -18.03 23.42
N GLU A 343 12.48 -16.71 23.39
CA GLU A 343 13.43 -15.83 24.07
C GLU A 343 13.00 -15.63 25.53
N GLY A 344 13.80 -16.14 26.45
CA GLY A 344 13.59 -15.97 27.89
C GLY A 344 14.58 -14.97 28.51
N GLU A 345 14.28 -14.49 29.72
CA GLU A 345 15.09 -13.46 30.42
C GLU A 345 16.58 -13.83 30.58
N HIS A 346 16.91 -15.12 30.65
CA HIS A 346 18.27 -15.61 30.96
C HIS A 346 18.88 -16.49 29.86
N SER A 347 18.05 -17.07 28.99
CA SER A 347 18.50 -17.93 27.90
C SER A 347 17.37 -18.20 26.92
N ASN A 348 17.74 -18.49 25.67
CA ASN A 348 16.79 -18.86 24.63
C ASN A 348 16.56 -20.38 24.64
N THR A 349 15.30 -20.81 24.61
CA THR A 349 14.91 -22.21 24.56
C THR A 349 14.64 -22.59 23.11
N LEU A 350 15.32 -23.61 22.58
CA LEU A 350 15.05 -24.10 21.22
C LEU A 350 13.71 -24.86 21.23
N ILE A 351 12.71 -24.33 20.53
CA ILE A 351 11.35 -24.88 20.47
C ILE A 351 11.03 -25.51 19.11
N GLY A 352 11.83 -25.26 18.08
CA GLY A 352 11.67 -25.92 16.78
C GLY A 352 12.90 -25.80 15.89
N GLN A 353 13.07 -26.76 15.00
CA GLN A 353 14.14 -26.72 14.00
C GLN A 353 13.74 -27.51 12.76
N LYS A 354 14.03 -26.96 11.57
CA LYS A 354 13.84 -27.66 10.31
C LYS A 354 14.85 -27.19 9.26
N THR A 355 15.34 -28.13 8.46
CA THR A 355 16.09 -27.83 7.24
C THR A 355 15.21 -28.14 6.04
N VAL A 356 15.04 -27.18 5.15
CA VAL A 356 14.23 -27.32 3.93
C VAL A 356 15.14 -27.19 2.72
N HIS A 357 14.99 -28.12 1.78
CA HIS A 357 15.64 -28.06 0.49
C HIS A 357 14.78 -27.27 -0.50
N VAL A 358 15.37 -26.28 -1.18
CA VAL A 358 14.70 -25.45 -2.18
C VAL A 358 15.44 -25.50 -3.51
N GLN A 359 14.71 -25.72 -4.60
CA GLN A 359 15.28 -25.86 -5.96
C GLN A 359 15.81 -24.56 -6.57
N GLY A 360 15.50 -23.42 -5.96
CA GLY A 360 15.80 -22.10 -6.47
C GLY A 360 14.64 -21.51 -7.27
N SER A 361 14.23 -20.29 -6.91
CA SER A 361 13.17 -19.52 -7.55
C SER A 361 13.41 -18.03 -7.34
N THR A 362 13.16 -17.24 -8.39
CA THR A 362 13.11 -15.77 -8.27
C THR A 362 11.74 -15.28 -7.82
N SER A 363 10.70 -16.09 -8.02
CA SER A 363 9.36 -15.83 -7.51
C SER A 363 9.19 -16.41 -6.10
N PRO A 364 8.34 -15.83 -5.25
CA PRO A 364 8.10 -16.31 -3.88
C PRO A 364 7.56 -17.74 -3.86
N ILE A 365 8.03 -18.53 -2.89
CA ILE A 365 7.58 -19.91 -2.66
C ILE A 365 7.20 -20.10 -1.19
N ALA A 366 6.09 -20.80 -0.94
CA ALA A 366 5.78 -21.29 0.40
C ALA A 366 6.59 -22.56 0.66
N ILE A 367 7.39 -22.58 1.72
CA ILE A 367 8.09 -23.80 2.14
C ILE A 367 7.21 -24.65 3.05
N ASP A 368 7.52 -25.94 3.20
CA ASP A 368 6.83 -26.76 4.19
C ASP A 368 6.96 -26.13 5.59
N SER A 369 5.83 -25.94 6.29
CA SER A 369 5.76 -25.35 7.62
C SER A 369 6.72 -25.99 8.62
N ILE A 370 7.20 -25.19 9.55
CA ILE A 370 8.22 -25.56 10.53
C ILE A 370 7.52 -25.85 11.85
N PRO A 371 7.51 -27.12 12.30
CA PRO A 371 6.89 -27.45 13.58
C PRO A 371 7.71 -26.84 14.72
N ILE A 372 6.98 -26.32 15.70
CA ILE A 372 7.51 -25.91 17.01
C ILE A 372 6.76 -26.68 18.09
N GLU A 373 7.30 -26.71 19.31
CA GLU A 373 6.57 -27.23 20.47
C GLU A 373 5.25 -26.45 20.62
N PRO A 374 4.07 -27.10 20.71
CA PRO A 374 2.81 -26.37 20.83
C PRO A 374 2.63 -25.67 22.19
N ASP A 375 2.71 -24.35 22.21
CA ASP A 375 2.46 -23.54 23.41
C ASP A 375 2.08 -22.09 23.07
N TRP A 376 1.84 -21.29 24.10
CA TRP A 376 1.57 -19.86 24.04
C TRP A 376 2.88 -19.04 24.01
N TYR A 377 3.16 -18.40 22.88
CA TYR A 377 4.41 -17.65 22.66
C TYR A 377 4.18 -16.15 22.52
N GLN A 378 5.10 -15.36 23.08
CA GLN A 378 5.17 -13.90 22.90
C GLN A 378 6.48 -13.45 22.21
N LEU A 379 7.63 -14.01 22.61
CA LEU A 379 8.92 -13.66 22.04
C LEU A 379 9.49 -14.83 21.26
N LEU A 380 9.52 -14.68 19.93
CA LEU A 380 10.10 -15.65 19.02
C LEU A 380 11.41 -15.10 18.46
N LYS A 381 12.49 -15.86 18.58
CA LYS A 381 13.75 -15.61 17.89
C LYS A 381 14.00 -16.73 16.88
N ILE A 382 14.31 -16.36 15.64
CA ILE A 382 14.49 -17.28 14.53
C ILE A 382 15.89 -17.08 13.96
N GLU A 383 16.72 -18.12 14.02
CA GLU A 383 18.03 -18.15 13.38
C GLU A 383 17.91 -18.91 12.06
N ILE A 384 18.32 -18.26 10.97
CA ILE A 384 18.23 -18.79 9.61
C ILE A 384 19.64 -18.91 9.04
N SER A 385 19.97 -20.07 8.48
CA SER A 385 21.21 -20.28 7.74
C SER A 385 20.97 -20.99 6.42
N SER A 386 21.63 -20.54 5.37
CA SER A 386 21.50 -21.04 4.00
C SER A 386 22.85 -21.54 3.47
N THR A 387 22.84 -22.63 2.70
CA THR A 387 24.06 -23.15 2.08
C THR A 387 24.54 -22.27 0.91
N ALA A 388 23.64 -21.75 0.08
CA ALA A 388 24.01 -21.02 -1.13
C ALA A 388 23.30 -19.66 -1.31
N ALA A 389 21.96 -19.62 -1.24
CA ALA A 389 21.18 -18.41 -1.46
C ALA A 389 21.34 -17.40 -0.31
N PRO A 390 21.27 -16.07 -0.58
CA PRO A 390 21.06 -15.11 0.48
C PRO A 390 19.74 -15.39 1.22
N VAL A 391 19.68 -15.08 2.51
CA VAL A 391 18.44 -15.20 3.27
C VAL A 391 17.49 -14.06 2.88
N VAL A 392 16.31 -14.42 2.39
CA VAL A 392 15.23 -13.52 2.01
C VAL A 392 13.92 -14.13 2.52
N VAL A 393 13.10 -13.33 3.18
CA VAL A 393 11.75 -13.74 3.65
C VAL A 393 10.75 -12.75 3.08
N ASN A 394 9.71 -13.28 2.45
CA ASN A 394 8.62 -12.52 1.88
C ASN A 394 7.48 -12.37 2.88
N GLU A 395 7.19 -13.42 3.67
CA GLU A 395 6.08 -13.41 4.61
C GLU A 395 6.31 -14.48 5.68
N LEU A 396 5.87 -14.21 6.91
CA LEU A 396 5.84 -15.14 8.02
C LEU A 396 4.42 -15.20 8.61
N LEU A 397 3.84 -16.38 8.54
CA LEU A 397 2.54 -16.73 9.09
C LEU A 397 2.72 -17.71 10.25
N TYR A 398 1.75 -17.77 11.16
CA TYR A 398 1.70 -18.82 12.19
C TYR A 398 0.52 -19.76 11.93
N LYS A 399 0.66 -21.03 12.31
CA LYS A 399 -0.44 -21.99 12.31
C LYS A 399 -0.77 -22.37 13.74
N SER A 400 -2.06 -22.55 13.98
CA SER A 400 -2.61 -22.94 15.27
C SER A 400 -3.69 -23.99 15.08
N ASP A 401 -3.76 -24.95 15.99
CA ASP A 401 -4.91 -25.85 16.12
C ASP A 401 -6.07 -25.23 16.93
N LEU A 402 -5.84 -24.08 17.57
CA LEU A 402 -6.86 -23.30 18.26
C LEU A 402 -7.52 -22.30 17.30
N SER A 403 -8.83 -22.15 17.46
CA SER A 403 -9.61 -21.18 16.66
C SER A 403 -9.17 -19.75 16.93
N TYR A 404 -9.20 -18.92 15.90
CA TYR A 404 -8.89 -17.49 15.97
C TYR A 404 -10.18 -16.66 15.84
N ILE A 405 -10.31 -15.57 16.62
CA ILE A 405 -11.47 -14.69 16.54
C ILE A 405 -11.24 -13.58 15.50
N THR A 406 -12.15 -13.47 14.54
CA THR A 406 -12.19 -12.40 13.54
C THR A 406 -13.32 -11.40 13.82
N GLY A 407 -13.34 -10.30 13.06
CA GLY A 407 -14.47 -9.38 13.04
C GLY A 407 -14.69 -8.57 14.32
N LEU A 408 -13.75 -8.56 15.28
CA LEU A 408 -13.88 -7.72 16.47
C LEU A 408 -13.95 -6.24 16.07
N GLN A 409 -14.97 -5.55 16.56
CA GLN A 409 -15.18 -4.11 16.39
C GLN A 409 -15.49 -3.47 17.74
N ALA A 410 -15.14 -2.20 17.90
CA ALA A 410 -15.40 -1.43 19.11
C ALA A 410 -16.00 -0.06 18.78
N THR A 411 -17.25 0.15 19.21
CA THR A 411 -17.98 1.40 18.99
C THR A 411 -18.10 2.17 20.31
N PRO A 412 -17.52 3.38 20.43
CA PRO A 412 -17.58 4.15 21.66
C PRO A 412 -18.99 4.71 21.93
N GLN A 413 -19.36 4.73 23.22
CA GLN A 413 -20.59 5.33 23.73
C GLN A 413 -20.29 6.11 25.02
N ASN A 414 -21.31 6.73 25.62
CA ASN A 414 -21.16 7.48 26.86
C ASN A 414 -20.87 6.57 28.05
N GLY A 415 -19.62 6.57 28.49
CA GLY A 415 -19.10 5.79 29.61
C GLY A 415 -19.01 4.29 29.33
N GLN A 416 -19.14 3.90 28.06
CA GLN A 416 -19.28 2.52 27.63
C GLN A 416 -18.65 2.31 26.24
N VAL A 417 -18.31 1.07 25.91
CA VAL A 417 -17.94 0.63 24.56
C VAL A 417 -18.78 -0.58 24.19
N HIS A 418 -19.42 -0.51 23.03
CA HIS A 418 -20.13 -1.61 22.43
C HIS A 418 -19.17 -2.45 21.58
N LEU A 419 -19.23 -3.77 21.73
CA LEU A 419 -18.35 -4.72 21.06
C LEU A 419 -19.18 -5.74 20.27
N THR A 420 -18.69 -6.05 19.07
CA THR A 420 -19.19 -7.14 18.21
C THR A 420 -18.01 -7.94 17.67
N TRP A 421 -18.16 -9.25 17.48
CA TRP A 421 -17.13 -10.11 16.87
C TRP A 421 -17.76 -11.32 16.17
N ASP A 422 -17.00 -12.03 15.34
CA ASP A 422 -17.46 -13.26 14.70
C ASP A 422 -17.51 -14.42 15.71
N THR A 423 -18.52 -15.27 15.60
CA THR A 423 -18.69 -16.39 16.52
C THR A 423 -17.68 -17.52 16.27
N VAL A 424 -17.16 -18.11 17.34
CA VAL A 424 -16.34 -19.33 17.28
C VAL A 424 -17.26 -20.55 17.48
N PRO A 425 -17.25 -21.53 16.56
CA PRO A 425 -18.03 -22.76 16.71
C PRO A 425 -17.73 -23.46 18.05
N ALA A 426 -18.79 -23.91 18.73
CA ALA A 426 -18.73 -24.58 20.03
C ALA A 426 -18.14 -23.75 21.18
N ALA A 427 -18.06 -22.41 21.05
CA ALA A 427 -17.74 -21.55 22.18
C ALA A 427 -18.80 -21.70 23.30
N ASP A 428 -18.34 -21.97 24.52
CA ASP A 428 -19.17 -21.96 25.72
C ASP A 428 -19.29 -20.52 26.26
N GLN A 429 -18.19 -19.78 26.19
CA GLN A 429 -18.04 -18.43 26.74
C GLN A 429 -17.03 -17.62 25.91
N TYR A 430 -17.07 -16.30 26.08
CA TYR A 430 -16.01 -15.40 25.63
C TYR A 430 -15.38 -14.70 26.83
N ARG A 431 -14.08 -14.42 26.71
CA ARG A 431 -13.32 -13.60 27.65
C ARG A 431 -12.92 -12.31 26.94
N ILE A 432 -13.37 -11.19 27.49
CA ILE A 432 -13.09 -9.86 26.99
C ILE A 432 -12.06 -9.25 27.93
N THR A 433 -10.89 -8.91 27.41
CA THR A 433 -9.85 -8.22 28.17
C THR A 433 -9.72 -6.80 27.66
N TYR A 434 -9.78 -5.82 28.56
CA TYR A 434 -9.68 -4.40 28.22
C TYR A 434 -8.72 -3.63 29.14
N MET A 435 -8.12 -2.58 28.59
CA MET A 435 -7.00 -1.88 29.22
C MET A 435 -6.77 -0.49 28.65
N LYS A 436 -6.09 0.39 29.41
CA LYS A 436 -5.66 1.72 28.94
C LYS A 436 -4.20 1.79 28.47
N GLN A 437 -3.37 0.83 28.90
CA GLN A 437 -1.95 0.78 28.56
C GLN A 437 -1.72 -0.26 27.48
N TYR A 438 -1.10 0.15 26.38
CA TYR A 438 -0.77 -0.70 25.25
C TYR A 438 0.65 -1.26 25.37
N PRO A 439 0.98 -2.50 24.91
CA PRO A 439 0.14 -3.63 24.52
C PRO A 439 0.08 -4.78 25.55
N ASP A 440 0.44 -4.60 26.82
CA ASP A 440 0.59 -5.74 27.75
C ASP A 440 -0.74 -6.28 28.31
N ILE A 441 -1.44 -7.10 27.53
CA ILE A 441 -2.79 -7.62 27.86
C ILE A 441 -2.86 -8.31 29.22
N LEU A 442 -1.72 -8.78 29.76
CA LEU A 442 -1.64 -9.47 31.04
C LEU A 442 -1.97 -8.54 32.22
N LEU A 443 -1.91 -7.23 32.01
CA LEU A 443 -2.30 -6.21 32.98
C LEU A 443 -3.76 -5.72 32.79
N GLY A 444 -4.48 -6.26 31.80
CA GLY A 444 -5.84 -5.88 31.48
C GLY A 444 -6.88 -6.42 32.46
N GLN A 445 -8.05 -5.77 32.50
CA GLN A 445 -9.21 -6.28 33.22
C GLN A 445 -9.96 -7.27 32.34
N THR A 446 -10.34 -8.43 32.88
CA THR A 446 -11.04 -9.48 32.13
C THR A 446 -12.47 -9.65 32.61
N ILE A 447 -13.41 -9.73 31.66
CA ILE A 447 -14.81 -10.10 31.89
C ILE A 447 -15.10 -11.39 31.13
N THR A 448 -15.81 -12.32 31.77
CA THR A 448 -16.30 -13.55 31.11
C THR A 448 -17.78 -13.43 30.84
N VAL A 449 -18.19 -13.74 29.62
CA VAL A 449 -19.55 -13.61 29.13
C VAL A 449 -20.01 -14.90 28.44
N ASN A 450 -21.32 -15.11 28.36
CA ASN A 450 -21.89 -16.25 27.64
C ASN A 450 -21.64 -16.14 26.12
N ALA A 451 -21.64 -17.27 25.43
CA ALA A 451 -21.39 -17.34 23.99
C ALA A 451 -22.43 -16.62 23.10
N ASP A 452 -23.62 -16.32 23.61
CA ASP A 452 -24.69 -15.62 22.87
C ASP A 452 -24.50 -14.09 22.82
N THR A 453 -23.48 -13.55 23.48
CA THR A 453 -23.26 -12.09 23.58
C THR A 453 -22.45 -11.47 22.43
N TYR A 454 -21.97 -12.28 21.49
CA TYR A 454 -21.01 -11.89 20.43
C TYR A 454 -21.44 -10.74 19.50
N GLN A 455 -22.74 -10.47 19.37
CA GLN A 455 -23.25 -9.35 18.55
C GLN A 455 -23.71 -8.14 19.39
N ASN A 456 -23.73 -8.25 20.71
CA ASN A 456 -24.37 -7.23 21.52
C ASN A 456 -23.83 -7.20 22.96
N TYR A 457 -22.52 -7.07 23.11
CA TYR A 457 -21.92 -6.89 24.42
C TYR A 457 -21.45 -5.46 24.62
N THR A 458 -21.74 -4.90 25.79
CA THR A 458 -21.32 -3.53 26.15
C THR A 458 -20.48 -3.56 27.42
N VAL A 459 -19.24 -3.09 27.32
CA VAL A 459 -18.38 -2.84 28.48
C VAL A 459 -18.73 -1.48 29.05
N SER A 460 -19.16 -1.44 30.32
CA SER A 460 -19.64 -0.21 30.97
C SER A 460 -18.75 0.26 32.13
N GLY A 461 -18.92 1.52 32.56
CA GLY A 461 -18.16 2.09 33.66
C GLY A 461 -16.76 2.55 33.24
N LEU A 462 -16.62 2.88 31.96
CA LEU A 462 -15.38 3.37 31.37
C LEU A 462 -15.31 4.89 31.47
N ASP A 463 -14.10 5.44 31.56
CA ASP A 463 -13.90 6.87 31.62
C ASP A 463 -14.11 7.50 30.24
N ASN A 464 -15.00 8.49 30.19
CA ASN A 464 -15.18 9.30 29.00
C ASN A 464 -13.99 10.23 28.76
N ASN A 465 -13.77 10.55 27.48
CA ASN A 465 -12.85 11.58 27.02
C ASN A 465 -11.46 11.37 27.63
N SER A 466 -10.96 10.12 27.63
CA SER A 466 -9.68 9.76 28.23
C SER A 466 -8.74 9.18 27.17
N VAL A 467 -7.62 8.58 27.59
CA VAL A 467 -6.83 7.73 26.67
C VAL A 467 -7.69 6.58 26.15
N PRO A 468 -7.44 6.06 24.93
CA PRO A 468 -8.24 4.97 24.38
C PRO A 468 -8.20 3.72 25.27
N TYR A 469 -9.32 3.02 25.32
CA TYR A 469 -9.35 1.65 25.80
C TYR A 469 -9.07 0.71 24.64
N TYR A 470 -8.22 -0.28 24.89
CA TYR A 470 -7.92 -1.38 23.98
C TYR A 470 -8.70 -2.61 24.41
N PHE A 471 -9.16 -3.40 23.44
CA PHE A 471 -9.97 -4.59 23.66
C PHE A 471 -9.42 -5.76 22.86
N VAL A 472 -9.36 -6.93 23.49
CA VAL A 472 -9.17 -8.23 22.85
C VAL A 472 -10.22 -9.19 23.35
N VAL A 473 -10.62 -10.12 22.50
CA VAL A 473 -11.56 -11.18 22.85
C VAL A 473 -10.92 -12.53 22.54
N ASN A 474 -11.08 -13.50 23.45
CA ASN A 474 -10.80 -14.90 23.14
C ASN A 474 -11.99 -15.77 23.51
N ALA A 475 -12.20 -16.85 22.76
CA ALA A 475 -13.25 -17.82 23.04
C ALA A 475 -12.76 -18.82 24.08
N VAL A 476 -13.70 -19.45 24.77
CA VAL A 476 -13.47 -20.61 25.63
C VAL A 476 -14.33 -21.76 25.12
N VAL A 477 -13.69 -22.85 24.73
CA VAL A 477 -14.32 -24.05 24.18
C VAL A 477 -13.92 -25.23 25.05
N ASN A 478 -14.90 -25.93 25.63
CA ASN A 478 -14.68 -27.03 26.58
C ASN A 478 -13.73 -26.67 27.73
N GLY A 479 -13.82 -25.43 28.22
CA GLY A 479 -12.94 -24.90 29.27
C GLY A 479 -11.52 -24.53 28.83
N GLN A 480 -11.18 -24.67 27.55
CA GLN A 480 -9.88 -24.28 26.98
C GLN A 480 -9.98 -22.94 26.25
N ASN A 481 -9.04 -22.04 26.52
CA ASN A 481 -8.92 -20.79 25.77
C ASN A 481 -8.59 -21.09 24.30
N GLN A 482 -9.23 -20.36 23.40
CA GLN A 482 -8.85 -20.25 21.99
C GLN A 482 -7.95 -19.03 21.79
N ASN A 483 -7.40 -18.84 20.58
CA ASN A 483 -6.59 -17.66 20.29
C ASN A 483 -7.38 -16.36 20.44
N TYR A 484 -6.65 -15.29 20.74
CA TYR A 484 -7.18 -13.94 20.83
C TYR A 484 -7.50 -13.39 19.44
N SER A 485 -8.48 -12.49 19.39
CA SER A 485 -8.69 -11.59 18.26
C SER A 485 -7.52 -10.62 18.09
N ASN A 486 -7.50 -9.89 16.96
CA ASN A 486 -6.74 -8.64 16.88
C ASN A 486 -7.19 -7.66 17.98
N ILE A 487 -6.29 -6.74 18.36
CA ILE A 487 -6.62 -5.64 19.26
C ILE A 487 -7.42 -4.60 18.49
N VAL A 488 -8.56 -4.19 19.05
CA VAL A 488 -9.27 -2.97 18.64
C VAL A 488 -9.19 -1.93 19.75
N HIS A 489 -9.52 -0.68 19.43
CA HIS A 489 -9.54 0.39 20.42
C HIS A 489 -10.75 1.29 20.24
N ALA A 490 -11.18 1.90 21.34
CA ALA A 490 -12.23 2.92 21.33
C ALA A 490 -12.06 3.87 22.52
N THR A 491 -12.42 5.13 22.32
CA THR A 491 -12.44 6.15 23.38
C THR A 491 -13.89 6.51 23.70
N PRO A 492 -14.45 6.09 24.84
CA PRO A 492 -15.78 6.52 25.29
C PRO A 492 -15.90 8.04 25.32
N MET A 493 -17.07 8.56 24.95
CA MET A 493 -17.31 10.01 24.87
C MET A 493 -18.60 10.42 25.58
N SER A 494 -18.54 11.48 26.38
CA SER A 494 -19.72 12.02 27.09
C SER A 494 -20.55 12.99 26.26
N TYR A 495 -20.06 13.38 25.09
CA TYR A 495 -20.68 14.33 24.17
C TYR A 495 -20.92 13.66 22.83
N ALA A 496 -21.86 14.23 22.07
CA ALA A 496 -22.09 13.81 20.69
C ALA A 496 -20.90 14.19 19.79
N THR A 497 -20.80 13.52 18.65
CA THR A 497 -19.92 13.89 17.55
C THR A 497 -20.67 14.87 16.65
N GLY A 498 -20.01 15.96 16.24
CA GLY A 498 -20.53 16.93 15.30
C GLY A 498 -20.55 16.37 13.88
N ASP A 499 -21.22 17.10 13.00
CA ASP A 499 -21.32 16.76 11.58
C ASP A 499 -20.09 17.28 10.81
N PRO A 500 -19.72 16.66 9.67
CA PRO A 500 -18.69 17.20 8.79
C PRO A 500 -19.01 18.63 8.33
N VAL A 501 -17.97 19.38 7.93
CA VAL A 501 -18.15 20.69 7.29
C VAL A 501 -19.00 20.57 6.01
N PRO A 502 -19.66 21.64 5.55
CA PRO A 502 -20.46 21.57 4.32
C PRO A 502 -19.62 21.17 3.11
N LYS A 503 -20.14 20.26 2.27
CA LYS A 503 -19.48 19.86 1.03
C LYS A 503 -19.16 21.08 0.15
N GLY A 504 -17.92 21.15 -0.35
CA GLY A 504 -17.42 22.29 -1.12
C GLY A 504 -16.79 23.39 -0.26
N THR A 505 -16.63 23.15 1.05
CA THR A 505 -15.75 23.97 1.90
C THR A 505 -14.33 23.94 1.34
N THR A 506 -13.70 25.11 1.25
CA THR A 506 -12.29 25.23 0.88
C THR A 506 -11.46 25.47 2.12
N VAL A 507 -10.26 24.91 2.14
CA VAL A 507 -9.34 25.02 3.27
C VAL A 507 -8.00 25.59 2.83
N THR A 508 -7.43 26.47 3.64
CA THR A 508 -6.09 27.03 3.43
C THR A 508 -5.32 27.05 4.75
N SER A 509 -4.00 26.97 4.70
CA SER A 509 -3.17 27.03 5.90
C SER A 509 -1.85 27.76 5.64
N VAL A 510 -1.08 28.01 6.69
CA VAL A 510 0.28 28.59 6.60
C VAL A 510 1.31 27.62 5.98
N GLY A 511 0.89 26.46 5.52
CA GLY A 511 1.71 25.42 4.89
C GLY A 511 1.50 24.04 5.52
N TYR A 512 2.05 23.02 4.89
CA TYR A 512 2.00 21.65 5.39
C TYR A 512 3.34 20.92 5.27
N TYR A 513 3.59 19.98 6.18
CA TYR A 513 4.81 19.16 6.24
C TYR A 513 4.50 17.73 5.77
N ASP A 514 5.47 17.06 5.12
CA ASP A 514 5.42 15.62 4.79
C ASP A 514 4.13 15.17 4.05
N ASN A 515 3.67 16.01 3.10
CA ASN A 515 2.44 15.78 2.33
C ASN A 515 1.16 15.59 3.19
N GLN A 516 1.18 16.04 4.44
CA GLN A 516 0.04 16.06 5.38
C GLN A 516 -0.79 17.32 5.18
N ARG A 517 -1.56 17.35 4.10
CA ARG A 517 -2.18 18.56 3.54
C ARG A 517 -3.37 19.07 4.37
N PRO A 518 -3.71 20.37 4.31
CA PRO A 518 -4.86 20.90 5.06
C PRO A 518 -6.21 20.31 4.60
N GLU A 519 -6.33 19.80 3.38
CA GLU A 519 -7.56 19.16 2.87
C GLU A 519 -7.93 17.89 3.63
N TYR A 520 -6.98 17.26 4.31
CA TYR A 520 -7.24 16.13 5.19
C TYR A 520 -8.12 16.50 6.38
N THR A 521 -8.28 17.79 6.72
CA THR A 521 -9.15 18.20 7.84
C THR A 521 -10.64 18.30 7.52
N ILE A 522 -11.02 17.95 6.29
CA ILE A 522 -12.39 18.01 5.77
C ILE A 522 -12.74 16.79 4.89
N ASP A 523 -11.92 15.74 4.91
CA ASP A 523 -12.08 14.58 4.03
C ASP A 523 -12.94 13.47 4.67
N GLY A 524 -13.21 13.56 5.96
CA GLY A 524 -13.97 12.56 6.71
C GLY A 524 -13.19 11.28 7.00
N ASP A 525 -11.89 11.25 6.74
CA ASP A 525 -10.98 10.16 7.08
C ASP A 525 -10.19 10.50 8.34
N LEU A 526 -10.55 9.88 9.46
CA LEU A 526 -9.86 10.12 10.73
C LEU A 526 -8.43 9.56 10.75
N SER A 527 -7.99 8.82 9.73
CA SER A 527 -6.62 8.31 9.65
C SER A 527 -5.65 9.30 8.99
N THR A 528 -6.17 10.27 8.22
CA THR A 528 -5.39 11.36 7.64
C THR A 528 -5.34 12.54 8.60
N TYR A 529 -4.34 13.42 8.45
CA TYR A 529 -4.21 14.58 9.32
C TYR A 529 -3.37 15.67 8.66
N TRP A 530 -3.63 16.92 9.00
CA TRP A 530 -2.78 18.05 8.67
C TRP A 530 -1.68 18.26 9.72
N ILE A 531 -0.44 18.50 9.25
CA ILE A 531 0.68 19.01 10.07
C ILE A 531 1.08 20.39 9.55
N PRO A 532 1.11 21.45 10.38
CA PRO A 532 1.54 22.77 9.94
C PRO A 532 3.02 22.80 9.60
N ASN A 533 3.40 23.45 8.50
CA ASN A 533 4.81 23.70 8.17
C ASN A 533 5.37 24.95 8.88
N THR A 534 5.28 24.97 10.21
CA THR A 534 6.01 25.94 11.03
C THR A 534 7.31 25.28 11.48
N GLY A 535 8.40 26.02 11.65
CA GLY A 535 9.75 25.41 11.80
C GLY A 535 9.93 24.37 12.92
N ASN A 536 9.01 24.27 13.88
CA ASN A 536 8.97 23.20 14.89
C ASN A 536 7.64 22.41 14.90
N HIS A 537 6.73 22.68 13.97
CA HIS A 537 5.39 22.12 13.82
C HIS A 537 4.49 22.26 15.07
N LYS A 538 4.85 23.12 16.03
CA LYS A 538 4.12 23.26 17.31
C LYS A 538 3.06 24.34 17.32
N SER A 539 2.93 25.08 16.23
CA SER A 539 1.85 26.04 16.03
C SER A 539 1.43 26.07 14.57
N GLY A 540 0.19 26.49 14.32
CA GLY A 540 -0.33 26.55 12.96
C GLY A 540 -1.59 27.41 12.88
N THR A 541 -1.87 27.90 11.69
CA THR A 541 -3.13 28.57 11.35
C THR A 541 -3.74 27.88 10.14
N ILE A 542 -5.02 27.55 10.26
CA ILE A 542 -5.82 26.91 9.22
C ILE A 542 -7.17 27.63 9.11
N ASN A 543 -7.63 27.84 7.89
CA ASN A 543 -8.83 28.59 7.56
C ASN A 543 -9.75 27.74 6.70
N TYR A 544 -11.03 27.78 7.02
CA TYR A 544 -12.13 27.11 6.34
C TYR A 544 -13.06 28.17 5.79
N HIS A 545 -13.37 28.11 4.50
CA HIS A 545 -14.37 28.95 3.88
C HIS A 545 -15.53 28.10 3.40
N PHE A 546 -16.72 28.35 3.94
CA PHE A 546 -17.90 27.58 3.63
C PHE A 546 -18.51 28.06 2.30
N PRO A 547 -19.13 27.16 1.52
CA PRO A 547 -19.79 27.55 0.26
C PRO A 547 -20.97 28.51 0.47
N LYS A 548 -21.57 28.50 1.67
CA LYS A 548 -22.65 29.40 2.10
C LYS A 548 -22.53 29.65 3.61
N PRO A 549 -23.03 30.79 4.14
CA PRO A 549 -23.07 31.04 5.57
C PRO A 549 -23.82 29.94 6.35
N VAL A 550 -23.18 29.44 7.40
CA VAL A 550 -23.64 28.32 8.22
C VAL A 550 -24.02 28.80 9.62
N ALA A 551 -25.21 28.42 10.11
CA ALA A 551 -25.60 28.67 11.49
C ALA A 551 -24.95 27.64 12.43
N LEU A 552 -24.15 28.08 13.40
CA LEU A 552 -23.38 27.22 14.29
C LEU A 552 -23.69 27.48 15.77
N ASP A 553 -23.78 26.38 16.53
CA ASP A 553 -23.85 26.37 18.00
C ASP A 553 -22.50 26.00 18.63
N ALA A 554 -21.73 25.13 17.96
CA ALA A 554 -20.40 24.73 18.41
C ALA A 554 -19.54 24.25 17.23
N ILE A 555 -18.24 24.17 17.48
CA ILE A 555 -17.28 23.49 16.62
C ILE A 555 -16.58 22.40 17.43
N GLN A 556 -16.09 21.36 16.76
CA GLN A 556 -15.45 20.23 17.42
C GLN A 556 -14.23 19.81 16.62
N LEU A 557 -13.15 19.54 17.33
CA LEU A 557 -11.84 19.27 16.72
C LEU A 557 -11.51 17.80 16.91
N VAL A 558 -10.97 17.15 15.88
CA VAL A 558 -10.38 15.82 15.99
C VAL A 558 -8.86 15.94 15.84
N SER A 559 -8.09 15.49 16.83
CA SER A 559 -6.64 15.68 16.83
C SER A 559 -5.91 14.46 17.39
N MET A 560 -4.74 14.12 16.81
CA MET A 560 -3.82 13.13 17.35
C MET A 560 -2.86 13.78 18.34
N LEU A 561 -2.64 13.12 19.48
CA LEU A 561 -1.66 13.57 20.46
C LEU A 561 -0.84 12.41 20.99
N ASN A 562 0.43 12.39 20.55
CA ASN A 562 1.43 11.42 20.98
C ASN A 562 2.01 11.69 22.38
N VAL A 563 1.62 12.79 23.03
CA VAL A 563 1.99 13.10 24.42
C VAL A 563 0.81 13.82 25.09
N PRO A 564 0.41 13.48 26.33
CA PRO A 564 -0.62 14.22 27.04
C PRO A 564 -0.27 15.71 27.14
N GLY A 565 -1.21 16.61 26.83
CA GLY A 565 -0.93 18.04 26.82
C GLY A 565 -2.17 18.92 26.73
N LYS A 566 -2.00 20.20 27.05
CA LYS A 566 -3.01 21.23 26.77
C LYS A 566 -2.64 21.89 25.45
N GLN A 567 -3.55 21.83 24.49
CA GLN A 567 -3.42 22.56 23.24
C GLN A 567 -4.23 23.84 23.34
N ALA A 568 -3.61 24.97 23.01
CA ALA A 568 -4.31 26.24 22.94
C ALA A 568 -4.95 26.39 21.57
N PHE A 569 -6.15 26.95 21.56
CA PHE A 569 -6.89 27.26 20.35
C PHE A 569 -7.45 28.68 20.47
N THR A 570 -7.20 29.48 19.44
CA THR A 570 -7.88 30.76 19.22
C THR A 570 -8.65 30.64 17.92
N ILE A 571 -9.95 30.88 17.97
CA ILE A 571 -10.89 30.52 16.91
C ILE A 571 -11.70 31.75 16.55
N TYR A 572 -11.74 32.05 15.26
CA TYR A 572 -12.49 33.16 14.69
C TYR A 572 -13.55 32.67 13.70
N GLY A 573 -14.65 33.40 13.60
CA GLY A 573 -15.72 33.20 12.64
C GLY A 573 -15.82 34.37 11.68
N LEU A 574 -15.86 34.09 10.39
CA LEU A 574 -16.00 35.09 9.35
C LEU A 574 -17.48 35.51 9.21
N GLN A 575 -17.77 36.80 9.28
CA GLN A 575 -19.09 37.36 9.00
C GLN A 575 -18.94 38.69 8.26
N GLY A 576 -19.47 38.81 7.05
CA GLY A 576 -19.49 40.08 6.33
C GLY A 576 -18.12 40.71 6.12
N ASN A 577 -17.10 39.88 5.84
CA ASN A 577 -15.66 40.19 5.73
C ASN A 577 -14.89 40.43 7.04
N ASP A 578 -15.54 40.39 8.20
CA ASP A 578 -14.88 40.55 9.49
C ASP A 578 -14.65 39.21 10.20
N TRP A 579 -13.44 39.00 10.73
CA TRP A 579 -13.10 37.86 11.58
C TRP A 579 -13.42 38.18 13.04
N ASN A 580 -14.47 37.57 13.56
CA ASN A 580 -14.93 37.76 14.93
C ASN A 580 -14.39 36.66 15.84
N LEU A 581 -13.83 37.02 16.99
CA LEU A 581 -13.34 36.04 17.96
C LEU A 581 -14.51 35.22 18.52
N LEU A 582 -14.44 33.90 18.38
CA LEU A 582 -15.45 32.96 18.90
C LEU A 582 -14.97 32.27 20.17
N TYR A 583 -13.68 31.93 20.24
CA TYR A 583 -13.08 31.22 21.36
C TYR A 583 -11.59 31.55 21.49
N ASP A 584 -11.11 31.70 22.72
CA ASP A 584 -9.69 31.78 23.03
C ASP A 584 -9.43 31.04 24.33
N GLY A 585 -8.74 29.90 24.27
CA GLY A 585 -8.59 29.04 25.43
C GLY A 585 -7.72 27.81 25.19
N LYS A 586 -7.66 26.95 26.21
CA LYS A 586 -6.89 25.71 26.19
C LYS A 586 -7.81 24.52 26.41
N ILE A 587 -7.69 23.52 25.55
CA ILE A 587 -8.43 22.27 25.67
C ILE A 587 -7.47 21.20 26.17
N GLN A 588 -7.91 20.46 27.20
CA GLN A 588 -7.20 19.28 27.63
C GLN A 588 -7.47 18.18 26.62
N ALA A 589 -6.41 17.70 26.01
CA ALA A 589 -6.49 16.57 25.11
C ALA A 589 -5.58 15.46 25.66
N TYR A 590 -6.06 14.24 25.57
CA TYR A 590 -5.42 13.07 26.19
C TYR A 590 -4.49 12.42 25.17
N PHE A 591 -3.55 11.61 25.66
CA PHE A 591 -2.74 10.79 24.77
C PHE A 591 -3.66 9.89 23.96
N ASN A 592 -3.65 10.07 22.65
CA ASN A 592 -4.34 9.22 21.71
C ASN A 592 -3.55 9.20 20.40
N PRO A 593 -2.75 8.15 20.17
CA PRO A 593 -1.90 8.05 19.00
C PRO A 593 -2.69 7.76 17.72
N PHE A 594 -3.98 7.42 17.84
CA PHE A 594 -4.89 7.17 16.70
C PHE A 594 -5.83 8.35 16.43
N GLY A 595 -5.74 9.42 17.23
CA GLY A 595 -6.66 10.55 17.13
C GLY A 595 -7.90 10.44 17.98
N GLY A 596 -8.36 11.58 18.50
CA GLY A 596 -9.54 11.64 19.36
C GLY A 596 -10.40 12.86 19.06
N VAL A 597 -11.71 12.62 18.95
CA VAL A 597 -12.71 13.68 18.94
C VAL A 597 -12.66 14.41 20.28
N LEU A 598 -12.45 15.73 20.26
CA LEU A 598 -12.40 16.56 21.45
C LEU A 598 -13.79 17.04 21.86
N ALA A 599 -13.90 17.63 23.05
CA ALA A 599 -15.16 18.23 23.49
C ALA A 599 -15.58 19.37 22.55
N PRO A 600 -16.88 19.48 22.19
CA PRO A 600 -17.37 20.62 21.41
C PRO A 600 -17.06 21.94 22.11
N ILE A 601 -16.59 22.90 21.34
CA ILE A 601 -16.32 24.28 21.75
C ILE A 601 -17.57 25.10 21.38
N PRO A 602 -18.38 25.54 22.34
CA PRO A 602 -19.52 26.39 22.05
C PRO A 602 -19.05 27.69 21.39
N VAL A 603 -19.75 28.12 20.34
CA VAL A 603 -19.52 29.40 19.70
C VAL A 603 -20.73 30.32 19.88
N PRO A 604 -20.58 31.65 19.83
CA PRO A 604 -21.72 32.54 19.82
C PRO A 604 -22.70 32.17 18.71
N ALA A 605 -24.00 32.17 18.99
CA ALA A 605 -25.01 31.85 17.99
C ALA A 605 -24.95 32.86 16.82
N GLY A 606 -24.80 32.36 15.60
CA GLY A 606 -24.65 33.21 14.42
C GLY A 606 -24.47 32.41 13.14
N LYS A 607 -24.61 33.09 11.99
CA LYS A 607 -24.26 32.53 10.68
C LYS A 607 -22.85 32.94 10.30
N TYR A 608 -21.97 31.98 10.04
CA TYR A 608 -20.57 32.19 9.73
C TYR A 608 -20.27 31.77 8.29
N GLU A 609 -19.52 32.58 7.56
CA GLU A 609 -19.03 32.31 6.21
C GLU A 609 -17.79 31.41 6.21
N GLY A 610 -17.13 31.26 7.36
CA GLY A 610 -15.92 30.48 7.52
C GLY A 610 -15.41 30.48 8.96
N ILE A 611 -14.44 29.62 9.22
CA ILE A 611 -13.80 29.45 10.53
C ILE A 611 -12.28 29.55 10.34
N MET A 612 -11.60 30.26 11.23
CA MET A 612 -10.13 30.29 11.30
C MET A 612 -9.70 29.77 12.65
N ILE A 613 -8.74 28.85 12.66
CA ILE A 613 -8.22 28.21 13.87
C ILE A 613 -6.72 28.49 13.93
N LEU A 614 -6.30 29.14 15.01
CA LEU A 614 -4.92 29.25 15.43
C LEU A 614 -4.71 28.25 16.55
N THR A 615 -3.65 27.47 16.47
CA THR A 615 -3.34 26.50 17.51
C THR A 615 -1.87 26.52 17.89
N GLU A 616 -1.60 26.27 19.16
CA GLU A 616 -0.25 26.08 19.70
C GLU A 616 -0.23 24.97 20.75
N THR A 617 0.87 24.23 20.80
CA THR A 617 1.15 23.22 21.83
C THR A 617 2.59 23.33 22.30
N THR A 618 2.85 22.94 23.56
CA THR A 618 4.20 22.99 24.13
C THR A 618 4.93 21.65 24.06
N THR A 619 4.19 20.53 23.95
CA THR A 619 4.72 19.18 24.21
C THR A 619 4.98 18.35 22.95
N THR A 620 4.22 18.53 21.87
CA THR A 620 4.29 17.70 20.64
C THR A 620 4.05 18.55 19.39
N TRP A 621 4.07 17.95 18.19
CA TRP A 621 3.59 18.58 16.96
C TRP A 621 2.09 18.80 17.01
N VAL A 622 1.61 19.87 16.38
CA VAL A 622 0.20 20.04 16.05
C VAL A 622 -0.14 19.01 14.97
N THR A 623 -1.16 18.20 15.25
CA THR A 623 -1.85 17.44 14.21
C THR A 623 -3.34 17.79 14.27
N PHE A 624 -3.99 17.81 13.13
CA PHE A 624 -5.42 18.06 13.09
C PHE A 624 -6.03 17.13 12.04
N GLN A 625 -6.93 16.25 12.45
CA GLN A 625 -7.51 15.21 11.60
C GLN A 625 -8.77 15.71 10.92
N GLU A 626 -9.67 16.37 11.64
CA GLU A 626 -10.97 16.77 11.07
C GLU A 626 -11.57 17.94 11.86
N LEU A 627 -12.25 18.86 11.16
CA LEU A 627 -13.13 19.86 11.76
C LEU A 627 -14.59 19.40 11.65
N LEU A 628 -15.26 19.26 12.79
CA LEU A 628 -16.67 18.93 12.89
C LEU A 628 -17.47 20.13 13.42
N LEU A 629 -18.76 20.21 13.06
CA LEU A 629 -19.64 21.35 13.34
C LEU A 629 -20.94 20.89 14.00
N PHE A 630 -21.46 21.71 14.92
CA PHE A 630 -22.81 21.57 15.45
C PHE A 630 -23.69 22.68 14.89
N TYR A 631 -24.62 22.33 14.02
CA TYR A 631 -25.52 23.27 13.37
C TYR A 631 -26.71 23.66 14.28
N SER A 632 -27.08 24.94 14.31
CA SER A 632 -28.26 25.43 15.06
C SER A 632 -29.58 24.92 14.44
N ALA A 633 -30.03 23.72 14.88
CA ALA A 633 -31.28 22.98 14.61
C ALA A 633 -31.98 23.05 13.22
N ASN A 634 -32.21 21.98 12.42
CA ASN A 634 -31.61 20.64 12.21
C ASN A 634 -32.23 20.01 10.90
N PRO A 635 -31.60 19.04 10.21
CA PRO A 635 -31.98 17.64 10.44
C PRO A 635 -30.81 16.63 10.24
N HIS A 636 -30.21 16.13 11.32
CA HIS A 636 -29.85 14.71 11.53
C HIS A 636 -29.55 14.50 13.02
N SER A 637 -30.54 14.77 13.88
CA SER A 637 -30.55 14.20 15.21
C SER A 637 -30.65 12.67 15.09
N THR A 638 -29.81 11.98 15.86
CA THR A 638 -29.65 10.53 16.02
C THR A 638 -29.08 9.80 14.82
N VAL A 639 -27.77 9.53 14.85
CA VAL A 639 -27.26 8.18 14.59
C VAL A 639 -26.05 7.90 15.50
N LEU A 640 -26.29 7.15 16.58
CA LEU A 640 -25.27 6.30 17.22
C LEU A 640 -25.13 5.05 16.35
N THR A 641 -24.42 5.15 15.24
CA THR A 641 -23.77 4.04 14.52
C THR A 641 -22.70 4.66 13.63
N ASP A 642 -21.55 3.98 13.60
CA ASP A 642 -20.50 4.24 12.62
C ASP A 642 -21.13 4.28 11.21
N THR A 643 -21.11 5.45 10.58
CA THR A 643 -21.64 5.62 9.22
C THR A 643 -20.70 6.48 8.40
N TYR A 644 -19.40 6.14 8.40
CA TYR A 644 -18.49 6.58 7.34
C TYR A 644 -18.59 5.59 6.19
N SER A 645 -19.59 5.78 5.34
CA SER A 645 -19.61 5.18 4.00
C SER A 645 -18.86 6.08 3.03
N ASP A 646 -18.15 5.49 2.07
CA ASP A 646 -17.33 6.13 1.04
C ASP A 646 -17.98 7.40 0.46
N ILE A 647 -17.37 8.56 0.71
CA ILE A 647 -17.78 9.83 0.10
C ILE A 647 -16.95 10.05 -1.16
N THR A 648 -17.62 10.13 -2.30
CA THR A 648 -16.98 10.42 -3.61
C THR A 648 -16.26 11.77 -3.63
N ASP A 649 -15.00 11.74 -4.09
CA ASP A 649 -14.13 12.88 -4.39
C ASP A 649 -14.84 14.04 -5.12
N PRO A 650 -14.70 15.30 -4.67
CA PRO A 650 -15.09 16.45 -5.46
C PRO A 650 -14.01 16.81 -6.49
N THR A 651 -14.42 16.84 -7.76
CA THR A 651 -13.64 17.29 -8.92
C THR A 651 -13.15 18.74 -8.78
N VAL A 652 -11.84 18.94 -8.98
CA VAL A 652 -11.18 20.25 -9.07
C VAL A 652 -11.57 20.97 -10.36
N SER A 653 -12.06 22.21 -10.27
CA SER A 653 -12.09 23.14 -11.41
C SER A 653 -11.23 24.37 -11.13
N THR A 654 -10.05 24.38 -11.76
CA THR A 654 -9.25 25.53 -12.22
C THR A 654 -8.82 26.62 -11.22
N ASP A 655 -7.50 26.66 -11.02
CA ASP A 655 -6.71 27.81 -10.59
C ASP A 655 -7.00 29.07 -11.43
N THR A 656 -7.22 30.20 -10.76
CA THR A 656 -6.90 31.52 -11.31
C THR A 656 -6.31 32.41 -10.22
N TYR A 657 -4.98 32.43 -10.14
CA TYR A 657 -4.25 33.55 -9.55
C TYR A 657 -4.30 34.72 -10.53
N SER A 658 -4.94 35.82 -10.14
CA SER A 658 -4.76 37.13 -10.77
C SER A 658 -4.15 38.08 -9.75
N ILE A 659 -2.95 38.56 -10.05
CA ILE A 659 -2.22 39.58 -9.29
C ILE A 659 -2.81 40.95 -9.65
N HIS A 660 -3.19 41.74 -8.64
CA HIS A 660 -3.14 43.20 -8.70
C HIS A 660 -2.70 43.77 -7.36
#